data_AF-A0AAD7SJF8-F1
#
_entry.id   AF-A0AAD7SJF8-F1
#
_cell.length_a   1.000
_cell.length_b   1.000
_cell.length_c   1.000
_cell.angle_alpha   90.00
_cell.angle_beta   90.00
_cell.angle_gamma   90.00
#
_symmetry.space_group_name_H-M   'P 1'
#
loop_
_entity.id
_entity.type
_entity.pdbx_description
1 polymer ?
#
loop_
_entity_poly.entity_id
_entity_poly.type
_entity_poly.pdbx_seq_one_letter_code
_entity_poly.pdbx_strand_id
1 'polypeptide(L)'
;MANSHLHGEADTTDTLEACEAEDHAELPNGHATLPLVGEESNDNRTERVGLMRGLCKGLQKHRDYIKITIPSSKSNRLPLEWWKTGVAFIYSLFNLILTTVVITVVHERVPDKEISPPLPDKFFDYIDRVSWAFTVAEINGMVLVGLWFVQWLFLKYRAIAGRRFFFLMGTLYLYRCVTMYITTLPVPDEHMTCAPKLYGDSQAKIHRILQLISGGGLSIASSDLMCGDFLYSGHTVMLTLTYLFTKEYSPRSFWWYHLVCWLLSTVGVVCILVAHQHYSVDVVVAYFVTSRLFCWYHTMANVQELKSSTHNYLRNTWWNPVFNFFEKNVQTQVPCTFCWPISWPPSCLKNPCKRPDVPIITIITKRRGIVFAPYGSVWRQQRKFCHATLRNFGLGKLSLEPCIQGEVAFVKTELLRLRGEVGGATINLTPLISNAVSNVICSISFGRRFHHQDQDFRTMLDLMARGLEIIVEGSAVLINICPWLYYLPFGIFKEIRKVETDITVFLREIIAQHSSSLDPDNPKDLIDMYLLEVAQQRERLGAGETSFSEDYLFYIISDLFIAGTDTTTNTILWTLLYMCMYPDVQEMVQAEIDSAVRPDLAPSLMHKASLPFTEATIMEVQRMTAVVPLAIPHMASQTTVFRDYTIPKGTVILPNLWSVHRDPTVWDKPDVFDPCRFLNENGQILRRECFIPFGIGRRVCMGEQLAKMELLLMFSSLMQAFTFRLPEGIPPPPMHGRFGLTLAPCPYTVSVTPR
;
A
#
# COMPACT_ATOMS: atom_id res chain seq x y z
N MET A 1 -67.69 4.19 -11.71
CA MET A 1 -67.61 3.76 -13.13
C MET A 1 -66.17 3.93 -13.60
N ALA A 2 -65.65 2.87 -14.21
CA ALA A 2 -64.41 2.74 -15.00
C ALA A 2 -63.04 2.65 -14.28
N ASN A 3 -62.43 1.45 -14.43
CA ASN A 3 -61.11 0.95 -14.03
C ASN A 3 -59.96 1.42 -14.95
N SER A 4 -58.69 1.34 -14.49
CA SER A 4 -57.70 0.29 -14.88
C SER A 4 -56.21 0.73 -14.94
N HIS A 5 -55.39 -0.01 -14.15
CA HIS A 5 -54.09 -0.67 -14.40
C HIS A 5 -52.74 0.01 -14.82
N LEU A 6 -51.72 -0.29 -13.99
CA LEU A 6 -50.29 -0.72 -14.23
C LEU A 6 -49.32 0.33 -14.83
N HIS A 7 -48.12 0.61 -14.30
CA HIS A 7 -46.97 -0.26 -13.93
C HIS A 7 -45.95 0.49 -13.03
N GLY A 8 -45.07 -0.22 -12.30
CA GLY A 8 -43.96 0.34 -11.50
C GLY A 8 -42.56 -0.07 -11.96
N GLU A 9 -41.54 0.58 -11.40
CA GLU A 9 -40.09 0.24 -11.35
C GLU A 9 -39.52 0.99 -10.12
N ALA A 10 -39.16 0.33 -9.02
CA ALA A 10 -37.88 -0.36 -8.72
C ALA A 10 -36.76 0.59 -8.29
N ASP A 11 -36.64 0.80 -6.97
CA ASP A 11 -35.51 1.47 -6.31
C ASP A 11 -34.73 0.39 -5.54
N THR A 12 -33.56 0.00 -6.07
CA THR A 12 -32.70 -1.04 -5.48
C THR A 12 -31.74 -0.43 -4.47
N THR A 13 -32.01 -0.66 -3.20
CA THR A 13 -31.06 -0.53 -2.09
C THR A 13 -30.08 -1.72 -2.10
N ASP A 14 -28.83 -1.47 -2.50
CA ASP A 14 -27.73 -2.44 -2.32
C ASP A 14 -27.23 -2.41 -0.87
N THR A 15 -27.91 -3.15 0.00
CA THR A 15 -27.35 -3.68 1.24
C THR A 15 -26.51 -4.91 0.90
N LEU A 16 -25.18 -4.81 0.99
CA LEU A 16 -24.33 -5.99 0.90
C LEU A 16 -24.38 -6.76 2.22
N GLU A 17 -25.13 -7.85 2.17
CA GLU A 17 -25.23 -8.93 3.14
C GLU A 17 -23.85 -9.41 3.62
N ALA A 18 -23.73 -9.55 4.93
CA ALA A 18 -22.72 -10.37 5.55
C ALA A 18 -23.00 -11.83 5.16
N CYS A 19 -22.08 -12.46 4.43
CA CYS A 19 -22.17 -13.89 4.13
C CYS A 19 -22.16 -14.68 5.44
N GLU A 20 -23.32 -15.27 5.75
CA GLU A 20 -23.49 -16.42 6.63
C GLU A 20 -22.53 -17.53 6.20
N ALA A 21 -21.84 -18.11 7.17
CA ALA A 21 -21.11 -19.35 6.99
C ALA A 21 -22.12 -20.50 7.08
N GLU A 22 -22.29 -21.25 5.99
CA GLU A 22 -23.06 -22.50 5.99
C GLU A 22 -22.36 -23.53 6.90
N ASP A 23 -23.02 -23.84 8.00
CA ASP A 23 -22.77 -25.00 8.84
C ASP A 23 -23.20 -26.26 8.10
N HIS A 24 -22.25 -27.12 7.78
CA HIS A 24 -22.49 -28.54 7.51
C HIS A 24 -21.50 -29.38 8.32
N ALA A 25 -21.95 -29.84 9.49
CA ALA A 25 -21.38 -30.99 10.18
C ALA A 25 -22.53 -31.78 10.83
N GLU A 26 -22.89 -32.88 10.19
CA GLU A 26 -23.79 -33.90 10.73
C GLU A 26 -23.20 -34.49 12.03
N LEU A 27 -24.01 -34.47 13.09
CA LEU A 27 -23.78 -35.20 14.34
C LEU A 27 -24.12 -36.69 14.14
N PRO A 28 -23.26 -37.63 14.60
CA PRO A 28 -23.73 -38.92 15.05
C PRO A 28 -23.92 -38.89 16.57
N ASN A 29 -25.15 -39.20 16.97
CA ASN A 29 -25.53 -39.55 18.35
C ASN A 29 -24.61 -40.63 18.92
N GLY A 30 -24.07 -40.38 20.11
CA GLY A 30 -23.32 -41.36 20.89
C GLY A 30 -23.40 -41.01 22.37
N HIS A 31 -24.25 -41.73 23.10
CA HIS A 31 -24.31 -41.73 24.56
C HIS A 31 -22.92 -41.91 25.17
N ALA A 32 -22.52 -41.00 26.06
CA ALA A 32 -21.44 -41.23 27.00
C ALA A 32 -21.75 -40.54 28.35
N THR A 33 -21.70 -41.37 29.37
CA THR A 33 -22.06 -41.19 30.77
C THR A 33 -21.18 -40.15 31.47
N LEU A 34 -21.79 -39.20 32.18
CA LEU A 34 -21.12 -38.35 33.16
C LEU A 34 -20.59 -39.18 34.35
N PRO A 35 -19.38 -38.89 34.88
CA PRO A 35 -19.12 -38.99 36.30
C PRO A 35 -19.29 -37.61 36.96
N LEU A 36 -20.00 -37.64 38.08
CA LEU A 36 -20.29 -36.54 38.99
C LEU A 36 -19.01 -35.81 39.44
N VAL A 37 -18.94 -34.50 39.18
CA VAL A 37 -18.06 -33.57 39.88
C VAL A 37 -18.94 -32.76 40.83
N GLY A 38 -18.59 -32.79 42.11
CA GLY A 38 -19.37 -32.24 43.21
C GLY A 38 -19.62 -30.74 43.11
N GLU A 39 -20.76 -30.34 43.69
CA GLU A 39 -21.15 -28.96 43.94
C GLU A 39 -20.13 -28.27 44.86
N GLU A 40 -19.24 -27.45 44.28
CA GLU A 40 -18.59 -26.37 45.02
C GLU A 40 -19.52 -25.14 45.04
N SER A 41 -19.65 -24.56 46.23
CA SER A 41 -20.66 -23.58 46.62
C SER A 41 -20.71 -22.32 45.73
N ASN A 42 -21.94 -21.95 45.35
CA ASN A 42 -22.29 -20.73 44.61
C ASN A 42 -21.89 -19.43 45.37
N ASP A 43 -21.62 -19.54 46.68
CA ASP A 43 -21.25 -18.44 47.59
C ASP A 43 -19.82 -17.92 47.32
N ASN A 44 -18.84 -18.83 47.17
CA ASN A 44 -17.44 -18.46 46.90
C ASN A 44 -17.28 -17.78 45.54
N ARG A 45 -18.14 -18.08 44.55
CA ARG A 45 -18.10 -17.42 43.24
C ARG A 45 -18.63 -15.98 43.32
N THR A 46 -19.62 -15.74 44.15
CA THR A 46 -20.27 -14.43 44.31
C THR A 46 -19.36 -13.47 45.09
N GLU A 47 -18.68 -13.95 46.14
CA GLU A 47 -17.63 -13.18 46.83
C GLU A 47 -16.42 -12.88 45.92
N ARG A 48 -15.97 -13.83 45.09
CA ARG A 48 -14.89 -13.65 44.10
C ARG A 48 -15.19 -12.52 43.10
N VAL A 49 -16.41 -12.47 42.57
CA VAL A 49 -16.86 -11.39 41.68
C VAL A 49 -16.95 -10.06 42.43
N GLY A 50 -17.38 -10.08 43.70
CA GLY A 50 -17.46 -8.91 44.57
C GLY A 50 -16.10 -8.25 44.86
N LEU A 51 -15.08 -9.05 45.18
CA LEU A 51 -13.72 -8.56 45.47
C LEU A 51 -13.05 -7.96 44.23
N MET A 52 -13.10 -8.66 43.09
CA MET A 52 -12.56 -8.16 41.81
C MET A 52 -13.29 -6.89 41.35
N ARG A 53 -14.62 -6.83 41.54
CA ARG A 53 -15.42 -5.64 41.25
C ARG A 53 -15.04 -4.46 42.17
N GLY A 54 -14.75 -4.72 43.45
CA GLY A 54 -14.28 -3.70 44.39
C GLY A 54 -12.92 -3.10 43.99
N LEU A 55 -11.99 -3.94 43.54
CA LEU A 55 -10.66 -3.54 43.10
C LEU A 55 -10.66 -2.81 41.76
N CYS A 56 -11.41 -3.30 40.75
CA CYS A 56 -11.55 -2.58 39.47
C CYS A 56 -12.23 -1.21 39.64
N LYS A 57 -13.21 -1.08 40.56
CA LYS A 57 -13.81 0.22 40.91
C LYS A 57 -12.82 1.19 41.59
N GLY A 58 -11.80 0.67 42.28
CA GLY A 58 -10.73 1.46 42.87
C GLY A 58 -9.85 2.15 41.83
N LEU A 59 -9.51 1.44 40.74
CA LEU A 59 -8.72 1.96 39.62
C LEU A 59 -9.48 3.01 38.79
N GLN A 60 -10.81 2.88 38.69
CA GLN A 60 -11.65 3.71 37.83
C GLN A 60 -11.96 5.11 38.43
N LYS A 61 -11.74 5.32 39.73
CA LYS A 61 -12.22 6.51 40.47
C LYS A 61 -11.44 7.82 40.20
N HIS A 62 -10.48 7.83 39.26
CA HIS A 62 -9.80 9.05 38.85
C HIS A 62 -10.12 9.46 37.39
N ARG A 63 -10.84 10.59 37.30
CA ARG A 63 -10.91 11.59 36.20
C ARG A 63 -12.08 11.44 35.21
N ASP A 64 -13.00 12.40 35.33
CA ASP A 64 -14.04 12.80 34.36
C ASP A 64 -13.55 14.00 33.54
N TYR A 65 -13.66 14.00 32.19
CA TYR A 65 -13.78 15.23 31.37
C TYR A 65 -14.43 14.97 30.00
N ILE A 66 -15.02 16.04 29.45
CA ILE A 66 -16.00 16.10 28.35
C ILE A 66 -15.33 16.09 26.96
N LYS A 67 -15.88 15.28 26.03
CA LYS A 67 -15.41 15.08 24.65
C LYS A 67 -16.06 16.08 23.67
N ILE A 68 -15.27 16.86 22.95
CA ILE A 68 -15.74 17.71 21.83
C ILE A 68 -15.48 16.99 20.50
N THR A 69 -16.47 16.95 19.62
CA THR A 69 -16.42 16.25 18.32
C THR A 69 -16.33 17.27 17.17
N ILE A 70 -15.46 17.03 16.19
CA ILE A 70 -15.33 17.83 14.96
C ILE A 70 -15.91 17.02 13.77
N PRO A 71 -16.71 17.61 12.85
CA PRO A 71 -17.28 16.88 11.72
C PRO A 71 -16.29 16.74 10.55
N SER A 72 -16.33 15.62 9.82
CA SER A 72 -15.47 15.34 8.66
C SER A 72 -16.03 15.93 7.34
N SER A 73 -15.13 16.33 6.43
CA SER A 73 -15.48 16.90 5.12
C SER A 73 -15.74 15.82 4.06
N LYS A 74 -16.83 15.95 3.30
CA LYS A 74 -17.18 15.10 2.14
C LYS A 74 -16.16 15.24 1.01
N SER A 75 -15.69 14.11 0.46
CA SER A 75 -14.73 14.03 -0.66
C SER A 75 -15.43 14.09 -2.02
N ASN A 76 -15.05 15.04 -2.88
CA ASN A 76 -15.62 15.25 -4.22
C ASN A 76 -14.87 14.42 -5.29
N ARG A 77 -15.55 13.46 -5.94
CA ARG A 77 -15.01 12.66 -7.07
C ARG A 77 -15.07 13.42 -8.40
N LEU A 78 -14.02 13.35 -9.24
CA LEU A 78 -13.97 13.91 -10.59
C LEU A 78 -14.52 12.90 -11.64
N PRO A 79 -15.43 13.29 -12.56
CA PRO A 79 -16.08 12.37 -13.50
C PRO A 79 -15.29 12.12 -14.80
N LEU A 80 -15.49 10.95 -15.40
CA LEU A 80 -14.91 10.54 -16.69
C LEU A 80 -15.90 10.78 -17.84
N GLU A 81 -15.94 12.00 -18.38
CA GLU A 81 -16.92 12.43 -19.39
C GLU A 81 -16.33 12.44 -20.82
N TRP A 82 -16.14 11.27 -21.42
CA TRP A 82 -15.57 11.14 -22.76
C TRP A 82 -16.40 11.80 -23.86
N TRP A 83 -17.73 11.80 -23.74
CA TRP A 83 -18.62 12.44 -24.72
C TRP A 83 -18.34 13.94 -24.87
N LYS A 84 -18.06 14.66 -23.76
CA LYS A 84 -17.66 16.07 -23.79
C LYS A 84 -16.32 16.27 -24.48
N THR A 85 -15.40 15.32 -24.33
CA THR A 85 -14.12 15.31 -25.04
C THR A 85 -14.33 15.14 -26.54
N GLY A 86 -15.27 14.28 -26.94
CA GLY A 86 -15.69 14.13 -28.33
C GLY A 86 -16.26 15.42 -28.93
N VAL A 87 -17.11 16.15 -28.19
CA VAL A 87 -17.63 17.46 -28.62
C VAL A 87 -16.50 18.47 -28.81
N ALA A 88 -15.56 18.57 -27.86
CA ALA A 88 -14.41 19.46 -27.99
C ALA A 88 -13.51 19.08 -29.19
N PHE A 89 -13.32 17.79 -29.44
CA PHE A 89 -12.57 17.29 -30.59
C PHE A 89 -13.24 17.66 -31.92
N ILE A 90 -14.56 17.48 -32.04
CA ILE A 90 -15.31 17.87 -33.25
C ILE A 90 -15.20 19.38 -33.48
N TYR A 91 -15.32 20.20 -32.44
CA TYR A 91 -15.10 21.64 -32.53
C TYR A 91 -13.69 21.98 -33.02
N SER A 92 -12.67 21.35 -32.46
CA SER A 92 -11.28 21.52 -32.88
C SER A 92 -11.06 21.14 -34.35
N LEU A 93 -11.61 20.01 -34.78
CA LEU A 93 -11.51 19.51 -36.14
C LEU A 93 -12.23 20.42 -37.14
N PHE A 94 -13.43 20.91 -36.79
CA PHE A 94 -14.18 21.86 -37.61
C PHE A 94 -13.38 23.14 -37.85
N ASN A 95 -12.77 23.71 -36.80
CA ASN A 95 -11.96 24.93 -36.93
C ASN A 95 -10.66 24.70 -37.71
N LEU A 96 -10.06 23.51 -37.61
CA LEU A 96 -8.90 23.15 -38.42
C LEU A 96 -9.27 23.10 -39.92
N ILE A 97 -10.37 22.43 -40.27
CA ILE A 97 -10.88 22.38 -41.65
C ILE A 97 -11.22 23.78 -42.15
N LEU A 98 -11.91 24.57 -41.32
CA LEU A 98 -12.24 25.96 -41.63
C LEU A 98 -10.97 26.78 -41.90
N THR A 99 -9.91 26.59 -41.11
CA THR A 99 -8.63 27.27 -41.32
C THR A 99 -8.03 26.92 -42.69
N THR A 100 -8.03 25.66 -43.08
CA THR A 100 -7.52 25.24 -44.40
C THR A 100 -8.33 25.85 -45.55
N VAL A 101 -9.66 25.90 -45.41
CA VAL A 101 -10.54 26.56 -46.38
C VAL A 101 -10.24 28.05 -46.44
N VAL A 102 -10.11 28.72 -45.29
CA VAL A 102 -9.81 30.15 -45.21
C VAL A 102 -8.45 30.44 -45.83
N ILE A 103 -7.39 29.69 -45.52
CA ILE A 103 -6.06 29.84 -46.14
C ILE A 103 -6.16 29.77 -47.67
N THR A 104 -6.97 28.83 -48.21
CA THR A 104 -7.18 28.71 -49.66
C THR A 104 -7.89 29.92 -50.25
N VAL A 105 -8.94 30.43 -49.58
CA VAL A 105 -9.66 31.64 -50.01
C VAL A 105 -8.77 32.88 -49.94
N VAL A 106 -7.99 32.99 -48.87
CA VAL A 106 -7.05 34.06 -48.56
C VAL A 106 -5.93 34.08 -49.60
N HIS A 107 -5.35 32.94 -49.95
CA HIS A 107 -4.35 32.81 -51.00
C HIS A 107 -4.79 33.40 -52.34
N GLU A 108 -6.07 33.23 -52.70
CA GLU A 108 -6.63 33.83 -53.92
C GLU A 108 -6.81 35.36 -53.83
N ARG A 109 -6.92 35.91 -52.61
CA ARG A 109 -7.08 37.35 -52.34
C ARG A 109 -5.75 38.09 -52.18
N VAL A 110 -4.65 37.39 -51.91
CA VAL A 110 -3.33 38.02 -51.74
C VAL A 110 -2.95 38.72 -53.06
N PRO A 111 -2.61 40.02 -53.04
CA PRO A 111 -2.17 40.73 -54.25
C PRO A 111 -0.86 40.15 -54.77
N ASP A 112 -0.64 40.27 -56.08
CA ASP A 112 0.61 39.79 -56.68
C ASP A 112 1.80 40.65 -56.20
N LYS A 113 2.96 40.01 -56.06
CA LYS A 113 4.20 40.65 -55.58
C LYS A 113 4.61 41.87 -56.40
N GLU A 114 4.24 41.89 -57.68
CA GLU A 114 4.52 42.99 -58.61
C GLU A 114 3.71 44.26 -58.30
N ILE A 115 2.58 44.12 -57.59
CA ILE A 115 1.63 45.22 -57.31
C ILE A 115 1.85 45.80 -55.91
N SER A 116 2.16 44.95 -54.93
CA SER A 116 2.35 45.35 -53.53
C SER A 116 3.64 44.73 -52.97
N PRO A 117 4.62 45.53 -52.50
CA PRO A 117 5.84 44.99 -51.92
C PRO A 117 5.58 44.30 -50.56
N PRO A 118 6.48 43.40 -50.12
CA PRO A 118 6.44 42.80 -48.79
C PRO A 118 6.46 43.84 -47.67
N LEU A 119 5.91 43.50 -46.51
CA LEU A 119 5.90 44.38 -45.34
C LEU A 119 7.34 44.51 -44.80
N PRO A 120 7.83 45.73 -44.49
CA PRO A 120 9.16 45.87 -43.90
C PRO A 120 9.18 45.26 -42.50
N ASP A 121 10.13 44.36 -42.26
CA ASP A 121 10.35 43.73 -40.96
C ASP A 121 11.80 43.94 -40.52
N LYS A 122 11.97 44.78 -39.50
CA LYS A 122 13.28 45.17 -39.00
C LYS A 122 14.11 43.97 -38.51
N PHE A 123 13.48 42.86 -38.14
CA PHE A 123 14.21 41.65 -37.77
C PHE A 123 14.93 41.02 -38.97
N PHE A 124 14.30 41.00 -40.14
CA PHE A 124 14.88 40.45 -41.37
C PHE A 124 16.02 41.30 -41.93
N ASP A 125 16.09 42.60 -41.59
CA ASP A 125 17.20 43.46 -41.96
C ASP A 125 18.53 43.09 -41.26
N TYR A 126 18.47 42.40 -40.11
CA TYR A 126 19.64 42.06 -39.30
C TYR A 126 20.07 40.59 -39.39
N ILE A 127 19.22 39.72 -39.93
CA ILE A 127 19.46 38.27 -39.95
C ILE A 127 19.30 37.76 -41.37
N ASP A 128 20.33 37.08 -41.87
CA ASP A 128 20.27 36.43 -43.17
C ASP A 128 19.37 35.19 -43.13
N ARG A 129 18.62 35.00 -44.22
CA ARG A 129 17.71 33.86 -44.38
C ARG A 129 18.45 32.52 -44.35
N VAL A 130 17.91 31.58 -43.57
CA VAL A 130 18.37 30.18 -43.56
C VAL A 130 17.27 29.25 -44.08
N SER A 131 17.48 28.67 -45.26
CA SER A 131 16.45 27.87 -45.97
C SER A 131 16.05 26.58 -45.25
N TRP A 132 16.97 25.92 -44.54
CA TRP A 132 16.69 24.67 -43.81
C TRP A 132 16.03 24.89 -42.45
N ALA A 133 16.01 26.13 -41.93
CA ALA A 133 15.52 26.40 -40.58
C ALA A 133 14.02 26.07 -40.43
N PHE A 134 13.22 26.28 -41.48
CA PHE A 134 11.79 25.99 -41.42
C PHE A 134 11.49 24.50 -41.22
N THR A 135 12.23 23.63 -41.92
CA THR A 135 12.13 22.17 -41.76
C THR A 135 12.45 21.74 -40.32
N VAL A 136 13.44 22.37 -39.68
CA VAL A 136 13.77 22.12 -38.27
C VAL A 136 12.62 22.53 -37.35
N ALA A 137 11.95 23.65 -37.64
CA ALA A 137 10.77 24.07 -36.87
C ALA A 137 9.62 23.06 -36.97
N GLU A 138 9.35 22.51 -38.15
CA GLU A 138 8.32 21.49 -38.36
C GLU A 138 8.66 20.17 -37.65
N ILE A 139 9.92 19.71 -37.75
CA ILE A 139 10.39 18.51 -37.04
C ILE A 139 10.26 18.70 -35.52
N ASN A 140 10.69 19.84 -34.98
CA ASN A 140 10.54 20.16 -33.56
C ASN A 140 9.06 20.16 -33.14
N GLY A 141 8.17 20.70 -33.99
CA GLY A 141 6.73 20.66 -33.78
C GLY A 141 6.18 19.23 -33.70
N MET A 142 6.53 18.37 -34.65
CA MET A 142 6.12 16.96 -34.67
C MET A 142 6.62 16.20 -33.45
N VAL A 143 7.88 16.38 -33.06
CA VAL A 143 8.47 15.76 -31.86
C VAL A 143 7.72 16.23 -30.60
N LEU A 144 7.46 17.53 -30.47
CA LEU A 144 6.79 18.10 -29.31
C LEU A 144 5.35 17.59 -29.18
N VAL A 145 4.60 17.51 -30.29
CA VAL A 145 3.25 16.92 -30.33
C VAL A 145 3.28 15.44 -30.01
N GLY A 146 4.27 14.69 -30.52
CA GLY A 146 4.46 13.28 -30.20
C GLY A 146 4.72 13.04 -28.71
N LEU A 147 5.62 13.84 -28.10
CA LEU A 147 5.90 13.79 -26.67
C LEU A 147 4.66 14.11 -25.82
N TRP A 148 3.90 15.14 -26.22
CA TRP A 148 2.65 15.49 -25.56
C TRP A 148 1.59 14.38 -25.69
N PHE A 149 1.47 13.77 -26.87
CA PHE A 149 0.52 12.68 -27.11
C PHE A 149 0.85 11.45 -26.23
N VAL A 150 2.14 11.09 -26.15
CA VAL A 150 2.60 10.03 -25.25
C VAL A 150 2.25 10.38 -23.80
N GLN A 151 2.58 11.59 -23.32
CA GLN A 151 2.20 12.03 -21.98
C GLN A 151 0.68 11.93 -21.75
N TRP A 152 -0.12 12.39 -22.71
CA TRP A 152 -1.58 12.38 -22.65
C TRP A 152 -2.16 10.96 -22.56
N LEU A 153 -1.60 10.00 -23.30
CA LEU A 153 -2.01 8.58 -23.23
C LEU A 153 -1.83 8.00 -21.82
N PHE A 154 -0.76 8.42 -21.13
CA PHE A 154 -0.46 7.99 -19.78
C PHE A 154 -1.22 8.78 -18.70
N LEU A 155 -1.96 9.85 -19.00
CA LEU A 155 -2.69 10.60 -17.96
C LEU A 155 -3.95 9.84 -17.48
N LYS A 156 -4.11 9.71 -16.17
CA LYS A 156 -5.31 9.09 -15.55
C LYS A 156 -6.60 9.84 -15.89
N TYR A 157 -6.54 11.17 -15.88
CA TYR A 157 -7.67 12.05 -16.21
C TYR A 157 -7.57 12.58 -17.65
N ARG A 158 -7.13 11.74 -18.59
CA ARG A 158 -6.93 12.08 -20.02
C ARG A 158 -8.15 12.69 -20.72
N ALA A 159 -9.38 12.35 -20.31
CA ALA A 159 -10.59 12.97 -20.86
C ALA A 159 -10.67 14.48 -20.53
N ILE A 160 -10.38 14.85 -19.28
CA ILE A 160 -10.40 16.25 -18.85
C ILE A 160 -9.24 17.03 -19.48
N ALA A 161 -8.03 16.46 -19.50
CA ALA A 161 -6.89 17.09 -20.16
C ALA A 161 -7.12 17.25 -21.68
N GLY A 162 -7.66 16.22 -22.33
CA GLY A 162 -7.93 16.21 -23.77
C GLY A 162 -8.97 17.24 -24.18
N ARG A 163 -10.11 17.33 -23.48
CA ARG A 163 -11.14 18.33 -23.83
C ARG A 163 -10.64 19.77 -23.68
N ARG A 164 -9.78 20.04 -22.70
CA ARG A 164 -9.16 21.36 -22.49
C ARG A 164 -8.22 21.71 -23.64
N PHE A 165 -7.41 20.75 -24.08
CA PHE A 165 -6.52 20.92 -25.22
C PHE A 165 -7.28 21.17 -26.52
N PHE A 166 -8.25 20.32 -26.87
CA PHE A 166 -9.03 20.48 -28.10
C PHE A 166 -9.85 21.76 -28.14
N PHE A 167 -10.40 22.18 -26.99
CA PHE A 167 -11.11 23.45 -26.91
C PHE A 167 -10.19 24.65 -27.14
N LEU A 168 -9.06 24.72 -26.44
CA LEU A 168 -8.09 25.81 -26.61
C LEU A 168 -7.51 25.84 -28.02
N MET A 169 -7.17 24.67 -28.58
CA MET A 169 -6.71 24.55 -29.95
C MET A 169 -7.77 25.09 -30.93
N GLY A 170 -9.01 24.58 -30.87
CA GLY A 170 -10.10 25.04 -31.74
C GLY A 170 -10.36 26.55 -31.66
N THR A 171 -10.29 27.14 -30.47
CA THR A 171 -10.46 28.59 -30.28
C THR A 171 -9.32 29.41 -30.89
N LEU A 172 -8.07 28.96 -30.77
CA LEU A 172 -6.91 29.65 -31.37
C LEU A 172 -6.96 29.60 -32.90
N TYR A 173 -7.38 28.46 -33.47
CA TYR A 173 -7.60 28.34 -34.92
C TYR A 173 -8.81 29.15 -35.41
N LEU A 174 -9.87 29.28 -34.60
CA LEU A 174 -10.98 30.18 -34.91
C LEU A 174 -10.51 31.64 -34.97
N TYR A 175 -9.70 32.09 -34.00
CA TYR A 175 -9.13 33.44 -34.04
C TYR A 175 -8.27 33.65 -35.29
N ARG A 176 -7.45 32.66 -35.65
CA ARG A 176 -6.67 32.66 -36.88
C ARG A 176 -7.54 32.83 -38.14
N CYS A 177 -8.63 32.09 -38.26
CA CYS A 177 -9.57 32.21 -39.37
C CYS A 177 -10.13 33.63 -39.49
N VAL A 178 -10.59 34.19 -38.37
CA VAL A 178 -11.20 35.51 -38.32
C VAL A 178 -10.18 36.60 -38.69
N THR A 179 -8.96 36.51 -38.15
CA THR A 179 -7.91 37.50 -38.42
C THR A 179 -7.44 37.44 -39.87
N MET A 180 -7.23 36.26 -40.44
CA MET A 180 -6.84 36.11 -41.85
C MET A 180 -7.93 36.58 -42.82
N TYR A 181 -9.20 36.36 -42.49
CA TYR A 181 -10.29 36.73 -43.39
C TYR A 181 -10.58 38.24 -43.44
N ILE A 182 -10.46 38.93 -42.30
CA ILE A 182 -10.84 40.34 -42.15
C ILE A 182 -9.69 41.30 -42.53
N THR A 183 -8.43 40.87 -42.38
CA THR A 183 -7.28 41.75 -42.61
C THR A 183 -6.87 41.82 -44.07
N THR A 184 -6.26 42.94 -44.46
CA THR A 184 -5.50 43.04 -45.70
C THR A 184 -4.22 42.22 -45.56
N LEU A 185 -4.06 41.20 -46.40
CA LEU A 185 -3.02 40.19 -46.22
C LEU A 185 -1.66 40.73 -46.65
N PRO A 186 -0.62 40.61 -45.79
CA PRO A 186 0.72 41.01 -46.17
C PRO A 186 1.27 40.04 -47.22
N VAL A 187 1.97 40.58 -48.21
CA VAL A 187 2.60 39.82 -49.28
C VAL A 187 3.80 39.05 -48.70
N PRO A 188 4.04 37.78 -49.09
CA PRO A 188 5.25 37.03 -48.72
C PRO A 188 6.53 37.70 -49.18
N ASP A 189 7.62 37.47 -48.46
CA ASP A 189 8.96 37.91 -48.85
C ASP A 189 9.39 37.41 -50.25
N GLU A 190 10.29 38.13 -50.90
CA GLU A 190 10.60 37.99 -52.34
C GLU A 190 11.04 36.57 -52.72
N HIS A 191 11.75 35.89 -51.81
CA HIS A 191 12.33 34.56 -52.03
C HIS A 191 11.33 33.39 -52.10
N MET A 192 10.04 33.64 -51.85
CA MET A 192 8.98 32.62 -51.76
C MET A 192 8.29 32.39 -53.11
N THR A 193 8.26 31.16 -53.61
CA THR A 193 7.48 30.81 -54.82
C THR A 193 6.11 30.27 -54.43
N CYS A 194 5.06 31.02 -54.72
CA CYS A 194 3.68 30.69 -54.39
C CYS A 194 3.08 29.69 -55.39
N ALA A 195 2.16 28.84 -54.91
CA ALA A 195 1.31 28.04 -55.79
C ALA A 195 0.51 28.96 -56.77
N PRO A 196 0.20 28.51 -57.99
CA PRO A 196 -0.55 29.30 -58.95
C PRO A 196 -2.00 29.53 -58.47
N LYS A 197 -2.52 30.75 -58.70
CA LYS A 197 -3.91 31.14 -58.40
C LYS A 197 -4.87 30.42 -59.34
N LEU A 198 -5.97 29.91 -58.79
CA LEU A 198 -6.97 29.12 -59.52
C LEU A 198 -8.23 29.96 -59.74
N TYR A 199 -8.21 30.84 -60.74
CA TYR A 199 -9.38 31.67 -61.05
C TYR A 199 -10.53 30.83 -61.64
N GLY A 200 -11.69 30.82 -60.97
CA GLY A 200 -12.93 30.21 -61.46
C GLY A 200 -13.07 28.68 -61.33
N ASP A 201 -12.00 27.93 -61.07
CA ASP A 201 -12.06 26.46 -60.94
C ASP A 201 -12.37 26.02 -59.49
N SER A 202 -13.63 25.70 -59.23
CA SER A 202 -14.09 25.24 -57.91
C SER A 202 -13.64 23.81 -57.58
N GLN A 203 -13.42 22.96 -58.59
CA GLN A 203 -13.00 21.57 -58.37
C GLN A 203 -11.52 21.50 -57.99
N ALA A 204 -10.66 22.25 -58.68
CA ALA A 204 -9.24 22.34 -58.34
C ALA A 204 -9.02 22.95 -56.94
N LYS A 205 -9.85 23.92 -56.53
CA LYS A 205 -9.83 24.48 -55.16
C LYS A 205 -10.16 23.43 -54.10
N ILE A 206 -11.18 22.62 -54.32
CA ILE A 206 -11.55 21.53 -53.40
C ILE A 206 -10.43 20.49 -53.32
N HIS A 207 -9.82 20.13 -54.44
CA HIS A 207 -8.70 19.19 -54.46
C HIS A 207 -7.50 19.72 -53.66
N ARG A 208 -7.14 21.01 -53.83
CA ARG A 208 -6.10 21.68 -53.05
C ARG A 208 -6.40 21.69 -51.55
N ILE A 209 -7.67 21.95 -51.16
CA ILE A 209 -8.10 21.88 -49.76
C ILE A 209 -7.94 20.46 -49.20
N LEU A 210 -8.35 19.43 -49.94
CA LEU A 210 -8.22 18.03 -49.51
C LEU A 210 -6.75 17.60 -49.36
N GLN A 211 -5.87 18.04 -50.26
CA GLN A 211 -4.44 17.80 -50.16
C GLN A 211 -3.85 18.46 -48.90
N LEU A 212 -4.19 19.72 -48.61
CA LEU A 212 -3.74 20.42 -47.41
C LEU A 212 -4.26 19.78 -46.11
N ILE A 213 -5.51 19.29 -46.11
CA ILE A 213 -6.08 18.54 -44.97
C ILE A 213 -5.30 17.22 -44.77
N SER A 214 -4.98 16.51 -45.85
CA SER A 214 -4.25 15.23 -45.78
C SER A 214 -2.81 15.38 -45.26
N GLY A 215 -2.16 16.52 -45.55
CA GLY A 215 -0.83 16.85 -45.05
C GLY A 215 -0.80 17.50 -43.66
N GLY A 216 -1.96 17.68 -43.01
CA GLY A 216 -2.06 18.30 -41.69
C GLY A 216 -1.58 19.75 -41.63
N GLY A 217 -1.46 20.42 -42.77
CA GLY A 217 -0.94 21.79 -42.88
C GLY A 217 0.59 21.94 -42.75
N LEU A 218 1.36 20.84 -42.80
CA LEU A 218 2.84 20.87 -42.80
C LEU A 218 3.38 20.98 -44.23
N SER A 219 4.40 21.82 -44.43
CA SER A 219 5.05 21.99 -45.73
C SER A 219 5.86 20.76 -46.17
N ILE A 220 6.36 19.94 -45.24
CA ILE A 220 7.02 18.65 -45.55
C ILE A 220 6.09 17.66 -46.29
N ALA A 221 4.77 17.76 -46.11
CA ALA A 221 3.80 16.83 -46.69
C ALA A 221 3.11 17.34 -47.96
N SER A 222 3.27 18.62 -48.32
CA SER A 222 2.63 19.25 -49.48
C SER A 222 3.65 20.03 -50.31
N SER A 223 3.73 19.76 -51.61
CA SER A 223 4.69 20.39 -52.54
C SER A 223 4.45 21.88 -52.80
N ASP A 224 3.25 22.38 -52.51
CA ASP A 224 2.79 23.69 -52.95
C ASP A 224 2.66 24.66 -51.77
N LEU A 225 3.56 25.64 -51.68
CA LEU A 225 3.59 26.63 -50.60
C LEU A 225 2.48 27.68 -50.76
N MET A 226 1.60 27.78 -49.76
CA MET A 226 0.43 28.67 -49.80
C MET A 226 0.75 30.06 -49.24
N CYS A 227 0.75 31.06 -50.11
CA CYS A 227 1.14 32.44 -49.76
C CYS A 227 0.10 33.26 -48.97
N GLY A 228 -0.92 32.62 -48.40
CA GLY A 228 -1.93 33.28 -47.57
C GLY A 228 -1.64 33.24 -46.07
N ASP A 229 -0.55 32.61 -45.63
CA ASP A 229 -0.36 32.20 -44.23
C ASP A 229 0.56 33.11 -43.39
N PHE A 230 0.49 34.44 -43.56
CA PHE A 230 1.43 35.40 -42.95
C PHE A 230 0.85 36.21 -41.79
N LEU A 231 -0.31 35.81 -41.27
CA LEU A 231 -0.98 36.51 -40.18
C LEU A 231 -1.62 35.51 -39.22
N TYR A 232 -1.19 35.59 -37.96
CA TYR A 232 -1.47 34.66 -36.87
C TYR A 232 -0.89 33.24 -37.12
N SER A 233 0.42 33.04 -36.87
CA SER A 233 1.21 31.84 -37.21
C SER A 233 0.74 30.60 -36.47
N GLY A 234 0.25 29.62 -37.23
CA GLY A 234 -0.19 28.32 -36.68
C GLY A 234 0.93 27.49 -36.09
N HIS A 235 2.13 27.56 -36.68
CA HIS A 235 3.30 26.85 -36.18
C HIS A 235 3.69 27.34 -34.78
N THR A 236 3.71 28.66 -34.57
CA THR A 236 3.94 29.25 -33.26
C THR A 236 2.84 28.88 -32.27
N VAL A 237 1.57 28.92 -32.68
CA VAL A 237 0.44 28.48 -31.84
C VAL A 237 0.61 27.03 -31.38
N MET A 238 0.92 26.11 -32.29
CA MET A 238 1.08 24.69 -31.98
C MET A 238 2.29 24.44 -31.06
N LEU A 239 3.45 25.02 -31.36
CA LEU A 239 4.67 24.87 -30.55
C LEU A 239 4.49 25.40 -29.12
N THR A 240 3.84 26.56 -28.99
CA THR A 240 3.65 27.21 -27.69
C THR A 240 2.57 26.53 -26.86
N LEU A 241 1.40 26.22 -27.46
CA LEU A 241 0.30 25.53 -26.78
C LEU A 241 0.72 24.14 -26.28
N THR A 242 1.40 23.37 -27.12
CA THR A 242 1.83 22.01 -26.78
C THR A 242 2.81 22.02 -25.61
N TYR A 243 3.80 22.92 -25.62
CA TYR A 243 4.72 23.11 -24.50
C TYR A 243 4.00 23.49 -23.20
N LEU A 244 3.06 24.45 -23.25
CA LEU A 244 2.32 24.90 -22.08
C LEU A 244 1.49 23.76 -21.45
N PHE A 245 0.84 22.94 -22.29
CA PHE A 245 0.12 21.75 -21.82
C PHE A 245 1.04 20.68 -21.25
N THR A 246 2.16 20.41 -21.92
CA THR A 246 3.18 19.48 -21.43
C THR A 246 3.63 19.89 -20.03
N LYS A 247 3.93 21.18 -19.81
CA LYS A 247 4.36 21.73 -18.52
C LYS A 247 3.28 21.68 -17.44
N GLU A 248 2.03 21.99 -17.76
CA GLU A 248 0.92 22.00 -16.79
C GLU A 248 0.54 20.59 -16.32
N TYR A 249 0.57 19.61 -17.22
CA TYR A 249 0.12 18.24 -16.94
C TYR A 249 1.26 17.26 -16.63
N SER A 250 2.42 17.77 -16.19
CA SER A 250 3.54 16.93 -15.75
C SER A 250 4.14 17.40 -14.42
N PRO A 251 4.68 16.49 -13.58
CA PRO A 251 5.17 16.84 -12.26
C PRO A 251 6.37 17.78 -12.31
N ARG A 252 6.51 18.65 -11.30
CA ARG A 252 7.68 19.54 -11.15
C ARG A 252 9.00 18.79 -10.98
N SER A 253 8.98 17.51 -10.58
CA SER A 253 10.18 16.67 -10.50
C SER A 253 10.80 16.36 -11.87
N PHE A 254 10.05 16.48 -12.96
CA PHE A 254 10.51 16.20 -14.32
C PHE A 254 11.12 17.44 -14.99
N TRP A 255 11.98 18.16 -14.26
CA TRP A 255 12.60 19.41 -14.74
C TRP A 255 13.37 19.22 -16.07
N TRP A 256 14.09 18.12 -16.24
CA TRP A 256 14.84 17.84 -17.48
C TRP A 256 13.90 17.70 -18.69
N TYR A 257 12.74 17.07 -18.52
CA TYR A 257 11.73 16.93 -19.56
C TYR A 257 11.10 18.29 -19.93
N HIS A 258 10.83 19.13 -18.92
CA HIS A 258 10.36 20.51 -19.14
C HIS A 258 11.40 21.34 -19.89
N LEU A 259 12.68 21.18 -19.56
CA LEU A 259 13.78 21.88 -20.23
C LEU A 259 13.89 21.46 -21.70
N VAL A 260 13.84 20.16 -22.00
CA VAL A 260 13.87 19.64 -23.38
C VAL A 260 12.68 20.18 -24.19
N CYS A 261 11.46 20.10 -23.65
CA CYS A 261 10.28 20.60 -24.35
C CYS A 261 10.30 22.11 -24.55
N TRP A 262 10.84 22.86 -23.59
CA TRP A 262 11.03 24.31 -23.69
C TRP A 262 12.06 24.67 -24.78
N LEU A 263 13.17 23.95 -24.83
CA LEU A 263 14.19 24.12 -25.87
C LEU A 263 13.63 23.81 -27.26
N LEU A 264 12.92 22.70 -27.43
CA LEU A 264 12.28 22.35 -28.70
C LEU A 264 11.29 23.42 -29.18
N SER A 265 10.45 23.93 -28.28
CA SER A 265 9.48 25.00 -28.58
C SER A 265 10.19 26.31 -28.95
N THR A 266 11.17 26.73 -28.15
CA THR A 266 11.89 28.00 -28.36
C THR A 266 12.74 27.98 -29.63
N VAL A 267 13.49 26.90 -29.86
CA VAL A 267 14.28 26.71 -31.09
C VAL A 267 13.36 26.66 -32.30
N GLY A 268 12.22 25.97 -32.22
CA GLY A 268 11.23 25.96 -33.29
C GLY A 268 10.71 27.37 -33.64
N VAL A 269 10.38 28.18 -32.64
CA VAL A 269 9.92 29.57 -32.86
C VAL A 269 11.00 30.46 -33.46
N VAL A 270 12.26 30.34 -33.01
CA VAL A 270 13.39 31.08 -33.59
C VAL A 270 13.63 30.66 -35.04
N CYS A 271 13.59 29.36 -35.32
CA CYS A 271 13.75 28.82 -36.68
C CYS A 271 12.67 29.31 -37.65
N ILE A 272 11.44 29.55 -37.20
CA ILE A 272 10.37 30.16 -38.01
C ILE A 272 10.78 31.56 -38.48
N LEU A 273 11.34 32.37 -37.58
CA LEU A 273 11.77 33.74 -37.88
C LEU A 273 12.99 33.75 -38.81
N VAL A 274 14.00 32.94 -38.52
CA VAL A 274 15.25 32.85 -39.31
C VAL A 274 15.01 32.30 -40.72
N ALA A 275 13.97 31.51 -40.91
CA ALA A 275 13.58 31.03 -42.24
C ALA A 275 12.91 32.10 -43.13
N HIS A 276 12.57 33.25 -42.55
CA HIS A 276 11.81 34.34 -43.19
C HIS A 276 10.44 33.88 -43.74
N GLN A 277 9.85 32.86 -43.10
CA GLN A 277 8.56 32.26 -43.49
C GLN A 277 7.36 32.90 -42.78
N HIS A 278 7.56 33.60 -41.67
CA HIS A 278 6.53 34.37 -40.97
C HIS A 278 7.13 35.67 -40.45
N TYR A 279 6.38 36.76 -40.54
CA TYR A 279 6.77 38.05 -39.97
C TYR A 279 6.97 37.98 -38.45
N SER A 280 7.88 38.79 -37.91
CA SER A 280 8.16 38.86 -36.48
C SER A 280 6.92 39.26 -35.67
N VAL A 281 6.14 40.21 -36.17
CA VAL A 281 4.88 40.64 -35.56
C VAL A 281 3.88 39.49 -35.45
N ASP A 282 3.83 38.63 -36.46
CA ASP A 282 2.93 37.49 -36.52
C ASP A 282 3.25 36.48 -35.40
N VAL A 283 4.53 36.11 -35.29
CA VAL A 283 5.03 35.21 -34.24
C VAL A 283 4.78 35.76 -32.83
N VAL A 284 5.00 37.06 -32.62
CA VAL A 284 4.77 37.70 -31.31
C VAL A 284 3.29 37.69 -30.92
N VAL A 285 2.40 38.03 -31.87
CA VAL A 285 0.95 38.01 -31.64
C VAL A 285 0.48 36.58 -31.33
N ALA A 286 0.91 35.60 -32.11
CA ALA A 286 0.58 34.20 -31.91
C ALA A 286 1.04 33.69 -30.52
N TYR A 287 2.27 34.02 -30.11
CA TYR A 287 2.79 33.69 -28.77
C TYR A 287 1.96 34.33 -27.65
N PHE A 288 1.67 35.63 -27.77
CA PHE A 288 0.96 36.38 -26.75
C PHE A 288 -0.47 35.89 -26.56
N VAL A 289 -1.23 35.75 -27.65
CA VAL A 289 -2.64 35.31 -27.58
C VAL A 289 -2.73 33.87 -27.06
N THR A 290 -1.86 32.98 -27.52
CA THR A 290 -1.82 31.58 -27.06
C THR A 290 -1.53 31.49 -25.55
N SER A 291 -0.51 32.20 -25.09
CA SER A 291 -0.11 32.19 -23.67
C SER A 291 -1.21 32.80 -22.79
N ARG A 292 -1.83 33.90 -23.20
CA ARG A 292 -2.88 34.57 -22.41
C ARG A 292 -4.16 33.75 -22.33
N LEU A 293 -4.61 33.19 -23.45
CA LEU A 293 -5.80 32.34 -23.47
C LEU A 293 -5.58 31.09 -22.60
N PHE A 294 -4.40 30.46 -22.69
CA PHE A 294 -4.04 29.32 -21.84
C PHE A 294 -4.08 29.67 -20.35
N CYS A 295 -3.44 30.78 -19.95
CA CYS A 295 -3.42 31.23 -18.56
C CYS A 295 -4.82 31.57 -18.03
N TRP A 296 -5.64 32.30 -18.80
CA TRP A 296 -7.01 32.63 -18.40
C TRP A 296 -7.86 31.39 -18.20
N TYR A 297 -7.80 30.46 -19.14
CA TYR A 297 -8.55 29.21 -19.07
C TYR A 297 -8.17 28.37 -17.83
N HIS A 298 -6.87 28.14 -17.60
CA HIS A 298 -6.41 27.30 -16.49
C HIS A 298 -6.58 27.98 -15.12
N THR A 299 -6.48 29.31 -15.05
CA THR A 299 -6.77 30.07 -13.83
C THR A 299 -8.24 29.91 -13.44
N MET A 300 -9.17 30.06 -14.39
CA MET A 300 -10.60 29.80 -14.14
C MET A 300 -10.88 28.34 -13.81
N ALA A 301 -10.15 27.39 -14.41
CA ALA A 301 -10.37 25.97 -14.21
C ALA A 301 -9.90 25.49 -12.83
N ASN A 302 -8.81 26.06 -12.30
CA ASN A 302 -8.13 25.61 -11.07
C ASN A 302 -8.57 26.37 -9.80
N VAL A 303 -9.12 27.59 -9.91
CA VAL A 303 -9.57 28.39 -8.76
C VAL A 303 -11.09 28.37 -8.65
N GLN A 304 -11.62 27.68 -7.63
CA GLN A 304 -13.07 27.45 -7.49
C GLN A 304 -13.85 28.75 -7.17
N GLU A 305 -13.26 29.66 -6.40
CA GLU A 305 -13.87 30.96 -6.06
C GLU A 305 -14.13 31.82 -7.30
N LEU A 306 -13.28 31.70 -8.33
CA LEU A 306 -13.46 32.42 -9.60
C LEU A 306 -14.58 31.85 -10.46
N LYS A 307 -14.98 30.58 -10.25
CA LYS A 307 -16.12 29.96 -10.94
C LYS A 307 -17.47 30.37 -10.33
N SER A 308 -17.52 30.58 -9.01
CA SER A 308 -18.74 30.94 -8.27
C SER A 308 -18.94 32.45 -8.09
N SER A 309 -17.88 33.25 -8.18
CA SER A 309 -17.96 34.70 -7.98
C SER A 309 -18.73 35.42 -9.10
N THR A 310 -19.68 36.27 -8.69
CA THR A 310 -20.47 37.13 -9.58
C THR A 310 -19.68 38.32 -10.14
N HIS A 311 -18.53 38.67 -9.55
CA HIS A 311 -17.71 39.85 -9.91
C HIS A 311 -16.48 39.54 -10.79
N ASN A 312 -16.43 38.37 -11.43
CA ASN A 312 -15.28 37.97 -12.25
C ASN A 312 -15.35 38.54 -13.68
N TYR A 313 -14.39 39.39 -14.06
CA TYR A 313 -14.27 39.98 -15.42
C TYR A 313 -14.11 38.92 -16.52
N LEU A 314 -13.53 37.75 -16.20
CA LEU A 314 -13.33 36.66 -17.17
C LEU A 314 -14.64 35.98 -17.58
N ARG A 315 -15.73 36.19 -16.81
CA ARG A 315 -17.08 35.70 -17.13
C ARG A 315 -17.66 36.35 -18.39
N ASN A 316 -17.20 37.55 -18.73
CA ASN A 316 -17.68 38.33 -19.89
C ASN A 316 -17.03 37.90 -21.21
N THR A 317 -16.17 36.88 -21.20
CA THR A 317 -15.60 36.33 -22.43
C THR A 317 -16.67 35.56 -23.21
N TRP A 318 -16.65 35.68 -24.55
CA TRP A 318 -17.64 35.03 -25.42
C TRP A 318 -17.65 33.49 -25.28
N TRP A 319 -16.51 32.91 -24.92
CA TRP A 319 -16.32 31.47 -24.78
C TRP A 319 -16.69 30.93 -23.38
N ASN A 320 -17.04 31.80 -22.43
CA ASN A 320 -17.41 31.42 -21.06
C ASN A 320 -18.62 30.44 -20.97
N PRO A 321 -19.69 30.56 -21.77
CA PRO A 321 -20.77 29.56 -21.77
C PRO A 321 -20.26 28.16 -22.11
N VAL A 322 -19.34 28.05 -23.07
CA VAL A 322 -18.73 26.80 -23.50
C VAL A 322 -17.76 26.27 -22.43
N PHE A 323 -17.00 27.16 -21.78
CA PHE A 323 -16.19 26.82 -20.61
C PHE A 323 -17.02 26.21 -19.48
N ASN A 324 -18.14 26.86 -19.12
CA ASN A 324 -19.04 26.37 -18.07
C ASN A 324 -19.62 25.00 -18.43
N PHE A 325 -19.94 24.76 -19.69
CA PHE A 325 -20.39 23.44 -20.16
C PHE A 325 -19.33 22.35 -19.95
N PHE A 326 -18.07 22.61 -20.33
CA PHE A 326 -16.98 21.65 -20.17
C PHE A 326 -16.57 21.44 -18.71
N GLU A 327 -16.50 22.49 -17.90
CA GLU A 327 -15.95 22.44 -16.54
C GLU A 327 -17.01 22.32 -15.42
N LYS A 328 -18.32 22.27 -15.72
CA LYS A 328 -19.42 22.17 -14.74
C LYS A 328 -19.21 21.14 -13.64
N ASN A 329 -18.69 19.97 -14.01
CA ASN A 329 -18.57 18.82 -13.12
C ASN A 329 -17.13 18.63 -12.57
N VAL A 330 -16.23 19.59 -12.78
CA VAL A 330 -14.85 19.59 -12.26
C VAL A 330 -14.72 20.64 -11.19
N GLN A 331 -14.88 20.21 -9.93
CA GLN A 331 -14.95 21.07 -8.75
C GLN A 331 -13.60 21.20 -8.00
N THR A 332 -12.57 20.47 -8.44
CA THR A 332 -11.24 20.46 -7.82
C THR A 332 -10.15 20.52 -8.88
N GLN A 333 -8.93 20.93 -8.49
CA GLN A 333 -7.76 20.90 -9.36
C GLN A 333 -7.48 19.46 -9.82
N VAL A 334 -7.24 19.27 -11.11
CA VAL A 334 -6.96 17.96 -11.69
C VAL A 334 -5.55 17.51 -11.27
N PRO A 335 -5.39 16.41 -10.52
CA PRO A 335 -4.07 15.97 -10.09
C PRO A 335 -3.29 15.32 -11.25
N CYS A 336 -2.01 15.65 -11.37
CA CYS A 336 -1.09 15.05 -12.34
C CYS A 336 -0.75 13.61 -11.93
N THR A 337 -1.56 12.64 -12.37
CA THR A 337 -1.39 11.21 -12.08
C THR A 337 -1.37 10.40 -13.38
N PHE A 338 -0.46 9.42 -13.46
CA PHE A 338 -0.25 8.61 -14.67
C PHE A 338 -0.77 7.17 -14.50
N CYS A 339 -1.30 6.57 -15.56
CA CYS A 339 -1.72 5.17 -15.67
C CYS A 339 -1.48 4.62 -17.08
N TRP A 340 -1.32 3.30 -17.22
CA TRP A 340 -1.17 2.68 -18.54
C TRP A 340 -2.46 2.79 -19.39
N PRO A 341 -2.35 3.07 -20.71
CA PRO A 341 -3.51 3.35 -21.57
C PRO A 341 -4.39 2.12 -21.87
N ILE A 342 -3.85 0.91 -21.72
CA ILE A 342 -4.54 -0.37 -21.97
C ILE A 342 -4.75 -1.07 -20.63
N SER A 343 -5.96 -0.98 -20.10
CA SER A 343 -6.43 -1.87 -19.04
C SER A 343 -7.13 -3.06 -19.70
N TRP A 344 -6.50 -4.24 -19.66
CA TRP A 344 -7.16 -5.49 -20.03
C TRP A 344 -8.41 -5.70 -19.16
N PRO A 345 -9.53 -6.18 -19.71
CA PRO A 345 -10.70 -6.48 -18.90
C PRO A 345 -10.32 -7.58 -17.89
N PRO A 346 -10.62 -7.42 -16.59
CA PRO A 346 -10.34 -8.45 -15.63
C PRO A 346 -11.40 -9.55 -15.75
N SER A 347 -11.16 -10.51 -16.64
CA SER A 347 -11.80 -11.81 -16.57
C SER A 347 -11.33 -12.49 -15.28
N CYS A 348 -12.28 -12.74 -14.37
CA CYS A 348 -12.22 -13.61 -13.20
C CYS A 348 -10.94 -13.57 -12.35
N LEU A 349 -11.02 -12.95 -11.16
CA LEU A 349 -10.55 -13.54 -9.88
C LEU A 349 -10.71 -12.53 -8.73
N LYS A 350 -11.78 -12.70 -7.95
CA LYS A 350 -11.86 -12.22 -6.56
C LYS A 350 -10.62 -12.74 -5.80
N ASN A 351 -9.88 -11.90 -5.05
CA ASN A 351 -9.24 -12.26 -3.76
C ASN A 351 -8.25 -11.19 -3.25
N PRO A 352 -8.59 -10.30 -2.30
CA PRO A 352 -7.79 -9.13 -1.89
C PRO A 352 -6.44 -9.39 -1.18
N CYS A 353 -5.98 -10.63 -1.03
CA CYS A 353 -4.93 -10.98 -0.06
C CYS A 353 -3.55 -11.31 -0.67
N LYS A 354 -2.97 -10.47 -1.55
CA LYS A 354 -1.59 -10.70 -2.03
C LYS A 354 -0.55 -10.14 -1.05
N ARG A 355 0.69 -10.60 -1.15
CA ARG A 355 1.86 -10.00 -0.48
C ARG A 355 2.59 -9.09 -1.47
N PRO A 356 3.10 -7.93 -1.04
CA PRO A 356 3.87 -7.05 -1.91
C PRO A 356 5.26 -7.64 -2.18
N ASP A 357 5.81 -7.34 -3.35
CA ASP A 357 7.16 -7.72 -3.73
C ASP A 357 8.15 -6.72 -3.12
N VAL A 358 8.51 -6.94 -1.86
CA VAL A 358 9.54 -6.17 -1.17
C VAL A 358 10.90 -6.78 -1.51
N PRO A 359 11.85 -6.07 -2.15
CA PRO A 359 13.07 -6.68 -2.67
C PRO A 359 13.91 -7.41 -1.63
N ILE A 360 14.18 -6.83 -0.45
CA ILE A 360 14.99 -7.48 0.59
C ILE A 360 14.36 -8.83 1.01
N ILE A 361 13.05 -8.83 1.26
CA ILE A 361 12.29 -10.02 1.62
C ILE A 361 12.27 -11.02 0.46
N THR A 362 12.14 -10.55 -0.78
CA THR A 362 12.11 -11.41 -1.97
C THR A 362 13.45 -12.10 -2.20
N ILE A 363 14.56 -11.40 -1.93
CA ILE A 363 15.91 -11.95 -2.04
C ILE A 363 16.10 -13.10 -1.04
N ILE A 364 15.71 -12.87 0.23
CA ILE A 364 15.89 -13.83 1.34
C ILE A 364 14.92 -15.02 1.21
N THR A 365 13.63 -14.76 0.98
CA THR A 365 12.58 -15.79 1.03
C THR A 365 12.32 -16.47 -0.31
N LYS A 366 12.84 -15.93 -1.42
CA LYS A 366 12.53 -16.36 -2.80
C LYS A 366 11.02 -16.49 -3.09
N ARG A 367 10.17 -15.74 -2.37
CA ARG A 367 8.70 -15.82 -2.43
C ARG A 367 8.12 -17.20 -2.06
N ARG A 368 8.84 -17.97 -1.26
CA ARG A 368 8.43 -19.29 -0.74
C ARG A 368 8.08 -19.18 0.75
N GLY A 369 7.59 -20.27 1.35
CA GLY A 369 7.09 -20.29 2.73
C GLY A 369 5.60 -19.93 2.86
N ILE A 370 5.20 -19.41 4.02
CA ILE A 370 3.80 -19.11 4.39
C ILE A 370 3.62 -17.62 4.67
N VAL A 371 4.60 -16.96 5.30
CA VAL A 371 4.46 -15.59 5.80
C VAL A 371 4.46 -14.59 4.64
N PHE A 372 5.50 -14.63 3.81
CA PHE A 372 5.72 -13.68 2.70
C PHE A 372 5.35 -14.22 1.32
N ALA A 373 5.09 -15.52 1.20
CA ALA A 373 4.68 -16.13 -0.06
C ALA A 373 3.40 -15.50 -0.63
N PRO A 374 3.30 -15.32 -1.96
CA PRO A 374 2.13 -14.73 -2.62
C PRO A 374 0.92 -15.66 -2.47
N TYR A 375 -0.28 -15.06 -2.43
CA TYR A 375 -1.51 -15.84 -2.33
C TYR A 375 -1.83 -16.53 -3.65
N GLY A 376 -2.04 -17.85 -3.58
CA GLY A 376 -2.29 -18.72 -4.74
C GLY A 376 -2.72 -20.12 -4.32
N SER A 377 -2.84 -21.04 -5.27
CA SER A 377 -3.08 -22.48 -5.00
C SER A 377 -1.97 -23.08 -4.14
N VAL A 378 -0.71 -22.85 -4.52
CA VAL A 378 0.49 -23.31 -3.78
C VAL A 378 0.43 -22.87 -2.32
N TRP A 379 0.30 -21.58 -2.05
CA TRP A 379 0.23 -21.07 -0.69
C TRP A 379 -0.94 -21.66 0.12
N ARG A 380 -2.11 -21.87 -0.51
CA ARG A 380 -3.27 -22.49 0.16
C ARG A 380 -3.00 -23.95 0.52
N GLN A 381 -2.41 -24.73 -0.38
CA GLN A 381 -2.03 -26.12 -0.13
C GLN A 381 -1.00 -26.20 1.00
N GLN A 382 0.07 -25.40 0.90
CA GLN A 382 1.15 -25.35 1.87
C GLN A 382 0.66 -24.95 3.26
N ARG A 383 -0.12 -23.87 3.36
CA ARG A 383 -0.72 -23.44 4.63
C ARG A 383 -1.69 -24.47 5.21
N LYS A 384 -2.56 -25.07 4.37
CA LYS A 384 -3.53 -26.08 4.82
C LYS A 384 -2.80 -27.30 5.38
N PHE A 385 -1.79 -27.79 4.67
CA PHE A 385 -0.96 -28.90 5.11
C PHE A 385 -0.31 -28.59 6.46
N CYS A 386 0.46 -27.50 6.54
CA CYS A 386 1.18 -27.15 7.76
C CYS A 386 0.24 -26.97 8.96
N HIS A 387 -0.89 -26.27 8.79
CA HIS A 387 -1.85 -26.07 9.87
C HIS A 387 -2.52 -27.40 10.30
N ALA A 388 -2.82 -28.30 9.37
CA ALA A 388 -3.35 -29.62 9.69
C ALA A 388 -2.32 -30.47 10.45
N THR A 389 -1.07 -30.48 9.98
CA THR A 389 0.05 -31.21 10.62
C THR A 389 0.33 -30.68 12.02
N LEU A 390 0.41 -29.35 12.21
CA LEU A 390 0.57 -28.75 13.53
C LEU A 390 -0.56 -29.15 14.49
N ARG A 391 -1.82 -29.18 14.02
CA ARG A 391 -2.97 -29.66 14.82
C ARG A 391 -2.86 -31.14 15.16
N ASN A 392 -2.28 -31.96 14.30
CA ASN A 392 -2.04 -33.37 14.58
C ASN A 392 -1.02 -33.54 15.72
N PHE A 393 0.05 -32.75 15.71
CA PHE A 393 1.07 -32.71 16.77
C PHE A 393 0.69 -31.90 18.02
N GLY A 394 -0.57 -31.48 18.14
CA GLY A 394 -1.10 -30.92 19.39
C GLY A 394 -1.34 -29.41 19.40
N LEU A 395 -1.17 -28.69 18.29
CA LEU A 395 -1.54 -27.27 18.22
C LEU A 395 -3.01 -27.08 18.61
N GLY A 396 -3.24 -26.35 19.70
CA GLY A 396 -4.58 -26.10 20.25
C GLY A 396 -5.19 -27.26 21.03
N LYS A 397 -4.43 -28.32 21.33
CA LYS A 397 -4.89 -29.51 22.07
C LYS A 397 -4.12 -29.65 23.39
N LEU A 398 -4.75 -30.30 24.38
CA LEU A 398 -4.13 -30.62 25.67
C LEU A 398 -2.88 -31.51 25.55
N SER A 399 -2.72 -32.25 24.45
CA SER A 399 -1.56 -33.14 24.24
C SER A 399 -0.22 -32.40 24.19
N LEU A 400 -0.22 -31.10 23.89
CA LEU A 400 1.00 -30.28 23.86
C LEU A 400 1.32 -29.64 25.21
N GLU A 401 0.37 -29.60 26.14
CA GLU A 401 0.55 -29.00 27.46
C GLU A 401 1.76 -29.57 28.24
N PRO A 402 2.02 -30.90 28.25
CA PRO A 402 3.20 -31.44 28.92
C PRO A 402 4.52 -30.92 28.36
N CYS A 403 4.59 -30.65 27.05
CA CYS A 403 5.78 -30.07 26.43
C CYS A 403 6.03 -28.65 26.95
N ILE A 404 5.00 -27.81 26.96
CA ILE A 404 5.09 -26.44 27.47
C ILE A 404 5.42 -26.44 28.97
N GLN A 405 4.76 -27.31 29.75
CA GLN A 405 5.02 -27.46 31.19
C GLN A 405 6.45 -27.93 31.49
N GLY A 406 7.03 -28.79 30.64
CA GLY A 406 8.43 -29.21 30.76
C GLY A 406 9.41 -28.04 30.62
N GLU A 407 9.20 -27.16 29.64
CA GLU A 407 10.01 -25.96 29.47
C GLU A 407 9.78 -24.94 30.60
N VAL A 408 8.53 -24.77 31.05
CA VAL A 408 8.21 -23.95 32.22
C VAL A 408 8.93 -24.46 33.48
N ALA A 409 8.92 -25.77 33.74
CA ALA A 409 9.59 -26.37 34.88
C ALA A 409 11.10 -26.14 34.82
N PHE A 410 11.70 -26.22 33.62
CA PHE A 410 13.10 -25.87 33.41
C PHE A 410 13.37 -24.40 33.75
N VAL A 411 12.57 -23.47 33.22
CA VAL A 411 12.69 -22.03 33.51
C VAL A 411 12.61 -21.77 35.02
N LYS A 412 11.64 -22.38 35.73
CA LYS A 412 11.53 -22.23 37.19
C LYS A 412 12.79 -22.70 37.92
N THR A 413 13.29 -23.88 37.56
CA THR A 413 14.48 -24.47 38.18
C THR A 413 15.72 -23.60 37.94
N GLU A 414 15.88 -23.12 36.71
CA GLU A 414 17.02 -22.28 36.34
C GLU A 414 16.96 -20.89 36.99
N LEU A 415 15.78 -20.30 37.15
CA LEU A 415 15.62 -19.04 37.89
C LEU A 415 16.00 -19.20 39.37
N LEU A 416 15.64 -20.32 40.00
CA LEU A 416 16.06 -20.62 41.38
C LEU A 416 17.58 -20.79 41.48
N ARG A 417 18.20 -21.49 40.52
CA ARG A 417 19.66 -21.67 40.46
C ARG A 417 20.38 -20.33 40.29
N LEU A 418 20.00 -19.54 39.30
CA LEU A 418 20.61 -18.24 39.01
C LEU A 418 20.47 -17.29 40.19
N ARG A 419 19.31 -17.28 40.87
CA ARG A 419 19.16 -16.50 42.11
C ARG A 419 20.16 -16.92 43.19
N GLY A 420 20.34 -18.24 43.39
CA GLY A 420 21.25 -18.79 44.40
C GLY A 420 22.72 -18.43 44.15
N GLU A 421 23.15 -18.44 42.88
CA GLU A 421 24.51 -18.07 42.48
C GLU A 421 24.76 -16.56 42.57
N VAL A 422 23.75 -15.76 42.28
CA VAL A 422 23.88 -14.31 42.09
C VAL A 422 23.63 -13.53 43.39
N GLY A 423 23.23 -14.19 44.48
CA GLY A 423 23.26 -13.63 45.85
C GLY A 423 22.45 -12.34 46.07
N GLY A 424 21.50 -12.02 45.19
CA GLY A 424 20.72 -10.78 45.20
C GLY A 424 20.91 -9.85 43.99
N ALA A 425 21.81 -10.17 43.05
CA ALA A 425 21.91 -9.42 41.79
C ALA A 425 20.81 -9.80 40.76
N THR A 426 20.65 -8.96 39.75
CA THR A 426 19.55 -9.00 38.79
C THR A 426 19.77 -9.99 37.66
N ILE A 427 18.70 -10.58 37.14
CA ILE A 427 18.72 -11.60 36.08
C ILE A 427 18.20 -11.01 34.76
N ASN A 428 18.90 -11.27 33.64
CA ASN A 428 18.35 -11.04 32.30
C ASN A 428 17.55 -12.27 31.85
N LEU A 429 16.24 -12.10 31.66
CA LEU A 429 15.33 -13.19 31.31
C LEU A 429 15.35 -13.58 29.83
N THR A 430 15.87 -12.71 28.95
CA THR A 430 15.76 -12.87 27.49
C THR A 430 16.26 -14.23 27.00
N PRO A 431 17.49 -14.69 27.34
CA PRO A 431 18.02 -15.96 26.82
C PRO A 431 17.28 -17.19 27.35
N LEU A 432 16.72 -17.10 28.55
CA LEU A 432 16.00 -18.20 29.19
C LEU A 432 14.61 -18.37 28.61
N ILE A 433 13.87 -17.27 28.45
CA ILE A 433 12.53 -17.26 27.87
C ILE A 433 12.58 -17.58 26.38
N SER A 434 13.53 -17.01 25.63
CA SER A 434 13.65 -17.27 24.19
C SER A 434 13.88 -18.75 23.91
N ASN A 435 14.80 -19.39 24.63
CA ASN A 435 15.09 -20.81 24.46
C ASN A 435 13.90 -21.70 24.84
N ALA A 436 13.25 -21.41 25.98
CA ALA A 436 12.08 -22.18 26.43
C ALA A 436 10.95 -22.14 25.40
N VAL A 437 10.63 -20.96 24.87
CA VAL A 437 9.62 -20.78 23.81
C VAL A 437 10.05 -21.46 22.51
N SER A 438 11.31 -21.28 22.10
CA SER A 438 11.83 -21.93 20.89
C SER A 438 11.74 -23.45 20.98
N ASN A 439 12.00 -24.05 22.13
CA ASN A 439 11.91 -25.49 22.32
C ASN A 439 10.48 -26.03 22.13
N VAL A 440 9.45 -25.25 22.44
CA VAL A 440 8.06 -25.65 22.18
C VAL A 440 7.82 -25.79 20.67
N ILE A 441 8.19 -24.79 19.86
CA ILE A 441 8.01 -24.87 18.40
C ILE A 441 8.98 -25.87 17.74
N CYS A 442 10.20 -26.03 18.28
CA CYS A 442 11.16 -27.03 17.82
C CYS A 442 10.70 -28.46 18.09
N SER A 443 10.03 -28.74 19.21
CA SER A 443 9.50 -30.08 19.48
C SER A 443 8.45 -30.51 18.44
N ILE A 444 7.65 -29.56 17.96
CA ILE A 444 6.62 -29.82 16.95
C ILE A 444 7.20 -29.82 15.52
N SER A 445 8.18 -28.94 15.26
CA SER A 445 8.69 -28.71 13.90
C SER A 445 9.89 -29.58 13.54
N PHE A 446 10.76 -29.86 14.52
CA PHE A 446 12.03 -30.60 14.37
C PHE A 446 12.04 -31.90 15.17
N GLY A 447 10.98 -32.22 15.90
CA GLY A 447 10.90 -33.44 16.72
C GLY A 447 11.89 -33.48 17.88
N ARG A 448 12.57 -32.37 18.19
CA ARG A 448 13.61 -32.29 19.22
C ARG A 448 13.64 -30.95 19.93
N ARG A 449 14.15 -30.98 21.15
CA ARG A 449 14.47 -29.81 21.98
C ARG A 449 15.97 -29.59 22.03
N PHE A 450 16.39 -28.33 22.19
CA PHE A 450 17.78 -27.94 22.39
C PHE A 450 18.07 -27.73 23.86
N HIS A 451 19.29 -28.06 24.27
CA HIS A 451 19.70 -27.85 25.65
C HIS A 451 19.78 -26.36 25.95
N HIS A 452 19.38 -25.94 27.14
CA HIS A 452 19.36 -24.52 27.48
C HIS A 452 20.73 -23.86 27.50
N GLN A 453 21.80 -24.65 27.68
CA GLN A 453 23.19 -24.20 27.66
C GLN A 453 23.87 -24.40 26.29
N ASP A 454 23.13 -24.81 25.26
CA ASP A 454 23.65 -24.92 23.90
C ASP A 454 23.99 -23.52 23.36
N GLN A 455 25.28 -23.25 23.20
CA GLN A 455 25.78 -21.94 22.80
C GLN A 455 25.49 -21.64 21.33
N ASP A 456 25.47 -22.66 20.47
CA ASP A 456 25.19 -22.50 19.05
C ASP A 456 23.71 -22.17 18.85
N PHE A 457 22.83 -22.85 19.58
CA PHE A 457 21.40 -22.54 19.57
C PHE A 457 21.12 -21.14 20.10
N ARG A 458 21.72 -20.72 21.22
CA ARG A 458 21.59 -19.34 21.73
C ARG A 458 22.04 -18.30 20.70
N THR A 459 23.18 -18.55 20.06
CA THR A 459 23.70 -17.67 19.00
C THR A 459 22.71 -17.60 17.83
N MET A 460 22.08 -18.71 17.46
CA MET A 460 21.03 -18.73 16.44
C MET A 460 19.82 -17.86 16.82
N LEU A 461 19.34 -17.95 18.06
CA LEU A 461 18.22 -17.13 18.55
C LEU A 461 18.56 -15.63 18.52
N ASP A 462 19.77 -15.27 18.94
CA ASP A 462 20.25 -13.87 18.90
C ASP A 462 20.35 -13.35 17.46
N LEU A 463 20.87 -14.17 16.53
CA LEU A 463 20.94 -13.83 15.11
C LEU A 463 19.55 -13.65 14.49
N MET A 464 18.56 -14.47 14.88
CA MET A 464 17.18 -14.35 14.41
C MET A 464 16.54 -13.03 14.89
N ALA A 465 16.63 -12.72 16.18
CA ALA A 465 16.11 -11.47 16.74
C ALA A 465 16.78 -10.25 16.06
N ARG A 466 18.10 -10.30 15.90
CA ARG A 466 18.86 -9.27 15.20
C ARG A 466 18.45 -9.14 13.73
N GLY A 467 18.19 -10.24 13.03
CA GLY A 467 17.71 -10.22 11.65
C GLY A 467 16.37 -9.50 11.48
N LEU A 468 15.43 -9.69 12.42
CA LEU A 468 14.12 -9.02 12.41
C LEU A 468 14.21 -7.51 12.68
N GLU A 469 15.21 -7.07 13.44
CA GLU A 469 15.50 -5.65 13.66
C GLU A 469 16.15 -5.00 12.42
N ILE A 470 17.16 -5.66 11.84
CA ILE A 470 17.95 -5.10 10.74
C ILE A 470 17.07 -4.83 9.51
N ILE A 471 16.10 -5.68 9.19
CA ILE A 471 15.29 -5.57 7.96
C ILE A 471 14.53 -4.24 7.87
N VAL A 472 14.21 -3.60 9.00
CA VAL A 472 13.53 -2.31 9.06
C VAL A 472 14.48 -1.14 9.37
N GLU A 473 15.76 -1.40 9.61
CA GLU A 473 16.79 -0.39 9.85
C GLU A 473 17.03 0.47 8.59
N GLY A 474 17.21 1.78 8.76
CA GLY A 474 17.16 2.75 7.65
C GLY A 474 18.12 2.46 6.49
N SER A 475 19.32 1.93 6.77
CA SER A 475 20.27 1.54 5.73
C SER A 475 19.89 0.26 4.99
N ALA A 476 19.25 -0.71 5.66
CA ALA A 476 18.77 -1.94 5.03
C ALA A 476 17.56 -1.69 4.12
N VAL A 477 16.72 -0.71 4.47
CA VAL A 477 15.57 -0.29 3.65
C VAL A 477 16.02 0.18 2.26
N LEU A 478 17.25 0.68 2.10
CA LEU A 478 17.80 1.06 0.79
C LEU A 478 17.88 -0.13 -0.18
N ILE A 479 17.97 -1.37 0.29
CA ILE A 479 17.90 -2.58 -0.56
C ILE A 479 16.57 -2.63 -1.32
N ASN A 480 15.48 -2.12 -0.74
CA ASN A 480 14.17 -2.08 -1.39
C ASN A 480 14.11 -1.06 -2.55
N ILE A 481 15.02 -0.10 -2.58
CA ILE A 481 15.16 0.89 -3.66
C ILE A 481 16.22 0.41 -4.67
N CYS A 482 17.36 -0.07 -4.18
CA CYS A 482 18.50 -0.52 -4.95
C CYS A 482 18.89 -1.95 -4.52
N PRO A 483 18.28 -3.00 -5.10
CA PRO A 483 18.49 -4.38 -4.67
C PRO A 483 19.94 -4.86 -4.73
N TRP A 484 20.78 -4.29 -5.58
CA TRP A 484 22.20 -4.64 -5.68
C TRP A 484 23.00 -4.31 -4.41
N LEU A 485 22.52 -3.38 -3.56
CA LEU A 485 23.14 -3.07 -2.27
C LEU A 485 23.22 -4.30 -1.36
N TYR A 486 22.29 -5.24 -1.50
CA TYR A 486 22.30 -6.50 -0.75
C TYR A 486 23.60 -7.28 -0.94
N TYR A 487 24.36 -7.11 -2.03
CA TYR A 487 25.59 -7.87 -2.30
C TYR A 487 26.87 -7.18 -1.81
N LEU A 488 26.80 -5.97 -1.22
CA LEU A 488 27.98 -5.22 -0.80
C LEU A 488 28.71 -5.87 0.40
N PRO A 489 30.05 -5.95 0.41
CA PRO A 489 30.80 -6.73 1.40
C PRO A 489 31.04 -6.00 2.75
N PHE A 490 30.33 -4.93 3.06
CA PHE A 490 30.56 -4.11 4.25
C PHE A 490 29.26 -3.67 4.94
N GLY A 491 29.40 -3.25 6.20
CA GLY A 491 28.30 -2.72 7.02
C GLY A 491 27.11 -3.67 7.15
N ILE A 492 25.92 -3.06 7.23
CA ILE A 492 24.64 -3.75 7.41
C ILE A 492 24.35 -4.79 6.31
N PHE A 493 24.87 -4.58 5.09
CA PHE A 493 24.65 -5.49 3.97
C PHE A 493 25.38 -6.81 4.16
N LYS A 494 26.62 -6.77 4.68
CA LYS A 494 27.37 -7.98 5.06
C LYS A 494 26.70 -8.69 6.23
N GLU A 495 26.21 -7.94 7.22
CA GLU A 495 25.55 -8.48 8.40
C GLU A 495 24.28 -9.26 8.04
N ILE A 496 23.40 -8.70 7.20
CA ILE A 496 22.17 -9.37 6.71
C ILE A 496 22.52 -10.69 6.02
N ARG A 497 23.49 -10.68 5.09
CA ARG A 497 23.89 -11.89 4.37
C ARG A 497 24.49 -12.94 5.30
N LYS A 498 25.25 -12.51 6.32
CA LYS A 498 25.80 -13.43 7.31
C LYS A 498 24.68 -14.09 8.12
N VAL A 499 23.73 -13.31 8.64
CA VAL A 499 22.56 -13.82 9.37
C VAL A 499 21.77 -14.82 8.51
N GLU A 500 21.49 -14.47 7.25
CA GLU A 500 20.79 -15.36 6.31
C GLU A 500 21.57 -16.66 6.06
N THR A 501 22.90 -16.58 5.88
CA THR A 501 23.76 -17.74 5.64
C THR A 501 23.78 -18.66 6.86
N ASP A 502 23.99 -18.11 8.05
CA ASP A 502 24.10 -18.89 9.29
C ASP A 502 22.79 -19.61 9.61
N ILE A 503 21.63 -18.92 9.49
CA ILE A 503 20.29 -19.54 9.62
C ILE A 503 20.09 -20.63 8.56
N THR A 504 20.52 -20.38 7.33
CA THR A 504 20.36 -21.34 6.23
C THR A 504 21.13 -22.62 6.49
N VAL A 505 22.38 -22.52 6.94
CA VAL A 505 23.23 -23.66 7.27
C VAL A 505 22.59 -24.50 8.37
N PHE A 506 22.18 -23.86 9.47
CA PHE A 506 21.57 -24.54 10.61
C PHE A 506 20.30 -25.31 10.25
N LEU A 507 19.36 -24.67 9.54
CA LEU A 507 18.10 -25.33 9.20
C LEU A 507 18.25 -26.41 8.12
N ARG A 508 19.18 -26.24 7.17
CA ARG A 508 19.46 -27.26 6.17
C ARG A 508 20.13 -28.49 6.78
N GLU A 509 20.98 -28.30 7.78
CA GLU A 509 21.56 -29.42 8.53
C GLU A 509 20.46 -30.23 9.24
N ILE A 510 19.49 -29.57 9.86
CA ILE A 510 18.33 -30.24 10.46
C ILE A 510 17.54 -31.01 9.40
N ILE A 511 17.19 -30.39 8.27
CA ILE A 511 16.46 -31.09 7.19
C ILE A 511 17.25 -32.31 6.70
N ALA A 512 18.56 -32.19 6.51
CA ALA A 512 19.42 -33.28 6.06
C ALA A 512 19.43 -34.46 7.07
N GLN A 513 19.49 -34.15 8.38
CA GLN A 513 19.39 -35.16 9.44
C GLN A 513 18.06 -35.92 9.33
N HIS A 514 16.93 -35.23 9.23
CA HIS A 514 15.62 -35.85 9.07
C HIS A 514 15.50 -36.68 7.79
N SER A 515 15.99 -36.16 6.65
CA SER A 515 15.97 -36.91 5.39
C SER A 515 16.78 -38.20 5.48
N SER A 516 17.84 -38.25 6.28
CA SER A 516 18.67 -39.45 6.46
C SER A 516 18.08 -40.47 7.43
N SER A 517 17.30 -40.01 8.42
CA SER A 517 16.71 -40.84 9.48
C SER A 517 15.20 -41.04 9.36
N LEU A 518 14.62 -40.71 8.20
CA LEU A 518 13.18 -40.73 7.98
C LEU A 518 12.63 -42.15 8.08
N ASP A 519 11.68 -42.34 8.99
CA ASP A 519 10.90 -43.57 9.15
C ASP A 519 9.47 -43.34 8.61
N PRO A 520 9.11 -43.90 7.44
CA PRO A 520 7.79 -43.67 6.84
C PRO A 520 6.61 -44.12 7.69
N ASP A 521 6.81 -45.11 8.56
CA ASP A 521 5.75 -45.69 9.39
C ASP A 521 5.53 -44.88 10.68
N ASN A 522 6.51 -44.06 11.07
CA ASN A 522 6.47 -43.30 12.33
C ASN A 522 7.05 -41.87 12.18
N PRO A 523 6.35 -40.98 11.44
CA PRO A 523 6.77 -39.59 11.30
C PRO A 523 6.66 -38.84 12.62
N LYS A 524 7.76 -38.20 13.04
CA LYS A 524 7.89 -37.65 14.41
C LYS A 524 7.43 -36.20 14.53
N ASP A 525 7.45 -35.46 13.43
CA ASP A 525 7.23 -34.01 13.41
C ASP A 525 6.80 -33.51 12.03
N LEU A 526 6.71 -32.18 11.90
CA LEU A 526 6.33 -31.51 10.66
C LEU A 526 7.30 -31.76 9.51
N ILE A 527 8.61 -31.87 9.76
CA ILE A 527 9.61 -32.12 8.70
C ILE A 527 9.37 -33.51 8.12
N ASP A 528 9.28 -34.54 8.95
CA ASP A 528 9.05 -35.91 8.50
C ASP A 528 7.74 -36.03 7.70
N MET A 529 6.65 -35.48 8.24
CA MET A 529 5.35 -35.46 7.57
C MET A 529 5.42 -34.77 6.21
N TYR A 530 6.16 -33.67 6.12
CA TYR A 530 6.30 -32.93 4.86
C TYR A 530 7.15 -33.71 3.84
N LEU A 531 8.24 -34.35 4.26
CA LEU A 531 9.08 -35.17 3.38
C LEU A 531 8.27 -36.36 2.82
N LEU A 532 7.41 -36.98 3.63
CA LEU A 532 6.49 -38.03 3.17
C LEU A 532 5.47 -37.50 2.17
N GLU A 533 4.91 -36.31 2.39
CA GLU A 533 4.00 -35.68 1.42
C GLU A 533 4.72 -35.36 0.11
N VAL A 534 5.98 -34.91 0.15
CA VAL A 534 6.81 -34.70 -1.05
C VAL A 534 6.97 -36.00 -1.84
N ALA A 535 7.31 -37.09 -1.17
CA ALA A 535 7.47 -38.40 -1.81
C ALA A 535 6.15 -38.88 -2.43
N GLN A 536 5.05 -38.81 -1.69
CA GLN A 536 3.72 -39.25 -2.14
C GLN A 536 3.20 -38.43 -3.32
N GLN A 537 3.37 -37.10 -3.31
CA GLN A 537 2.96 -36.23 -4.41
C GLN A 537 3.80 -36.49 -5.67
N ARG A 538 5.10 -36.75 -5.50
CA ARG A 538 6.01 -37.07 -6.62
C ARG A 538 5.62 -38.36 -7.32
N GLU A 539 5.19 -39.37 -6.58
CA GLU A 539 4.65 -40.62 -7.14
C GLU A 539 3.32 -40.41 -7.88
N ARG A 540 2.43 -39.58 -7.35
CA ARG A 540 1.08 -39.36 -7.92
C ARG A 540 1.05 -38.46 -9.16
N LEU A 541 1.83 -37.38 -9.18
CA LEU A 541 1.73 -36.30 -10.17
C LEU A 541 2.99 -36.14 -11.05
N GLY A 542 4.08 -36.86 -10.74
CA GLY A 542 5.38 -36.62 -11.35
C GLY A 542 6.10 -35.38 -10.81
N ALA A 543 7.42 -35.31 -11.00
CA ALA A 543 8.29 -34.32 -10.32
C ALA A 543 8.06 -32.85 -10.73
N GLY A 544 7.35 -32.57 -11.83
CA GLY A 544 7.16 -31.21 -12.37
C GLY A 544 5.85 -30.51 -11.98
N GLU A 545 4.88 -31.22 -11.41
CA GLU A 545 3.53 -30.69 -11.15
C GLU A 545 3.22 -30.49 -9.65
N THR A 546 4.08 -30.93 -8.75
CA THR A 546 3.87 -30.79 -7.30
C THR A 546 4.31 -29.42 -6.77
N SER A 547 3.52 -28.88 -5.83
CA SER A 547 3.86 -27.67 -5.08
C SER A 547 4.78 -27.93 -3.87
N PHE A 548 5.01 -29.20 -3.54
CA PHE A 548 5.82 -29.66 -2.41
C PHE A 548 7.23 -30.01 -2.88
N SER A 549 8.23 -29.44 -2.22
CA SER A 549 9.65 -29.76 -2.42
C SER A 549 10.42 -29.52 -1.13
N GLU A 550 11.54 -30.23 -0.96
CA GLU A 550 12.47 -30.05 0.16
C GLU A 550 12.99 -28.61 0.24
N ASP A 551 13.29 -27.99 -0.91
CA ASP A 551 13.66 -26.57 -0.94
C ASP A 551 12.56 -25.65 -0.44
N TYR A 552 11.27 -25.99 -0.63
CA TYR A 552 10.16 -25.21 -0.08
C TYR A 552 9.98 -25.47 1.42
N LEU A 553 10.27 -26.70 1.88
CA LEU A 553 10.24 -27.07 3.30
C LEU A 553 11.17 -26.17 4.12
N PHE A 554 12.38 -25.90 3.64
CA PHE A 554 13.31 -24.96 4.26
C PHE A 554 12.66 -23.62 4.63
N TYR A 555 11.91 -23.00 3.71
CA TYR A 555 11.24 -21.72 3.98
C TYR A 555 10.06 -21.87 4.95
N ILE A 556 9.36 -23.01 4.93
CA ILE A 556 8.26 -23.28 5.87
C ILE A 556 8.79 -23.41 7.29
N ILE A 557 9.84 -24.21 7.50
CA ILE A 557 10.39 -24.40 8.84
C ILE A 557 11.06 -23.12 9.35
N SER A 558 11.69 -22.34 8.46
CA SER A 558 12.23 -21.02 8.79
C SER A 558 11.11 -20.09 9.29
N ASP A 559 10.00 -20.00 8.55
CA ASP A 559 8.85 -19.18 8.91
C ASP A 559 8.25 -19.60 10.26
N LEU A 560 8.06 -20.90 10.49
CA LEU A 560 7.50 -21.43 11.73
C LEU A 560 8.40 -21.17 12.94
N PHE A 561 9.69 -21.46 12.80
CA PHE A 561 10.68 -21.33 13.87
C PHE A 561 10.86 -19.87 14.28
N ILE A 562 11.02 -18.96 13.31
CA ILE A 562 11.17 -17.52 13.58
C ILE A 562 9.88 -16.93 14.16
N ALA A 563 8.72 -17.20 13.54
CA ALA A 563 7.46 -16.62 13.98
C ALA A 563 7.04 -17.12 15.37
N GLY A 564 7.18 -18.42 15.65
CA GLY A 564 6.82 -19.01 16.95
C GLY A 564 7.74 -18.55 18.08
N THR A 565 9.04 -18.38 17.79
CA THR A 565 10.03 -17.95 18.78
C THR A 565 9.88 -16.48 19.14
N ASP A 566 10.08 -15.58 18.17
CA ASP A 566 10.33 -14.17 18.47
C ASP A 566 9.07 -13.46 19.00
N THR A 567 7.91 -13.75 18.41
CA THR A 567 6.66 -13.08 18.79
C THR A 567 6.18 -13.47 20.20
N THR A 568 6.24 -14.76 20.54
CA THR A 568 5.83 -15.27 21.86
C THR A 568 6.82 -14.83 22.93
N THR A 569 8.13 -14.93 22.67
CA THR A 569 9.19 -14.45 23.58
C THR A 569 9.00 -12.99 23.93
N ASN A 570 8.86 -12.12 22.92
CA ASN A 570 8.68 -10.69 23.13
C ASN A 570 7.39 -10.39 23.91
N THR A 571 6.30 -11.13 23.66
CA THR A 571 5.06 -10.96 24.41
C THR A 571 5.21 -11.36 25.89
N ILE A 572 5.93 -12.45 26.20
CA ILE A 572 6.20 -12.88 27.58
C ILE A 572 7.09 -11.87 28.29
N LEU A 573 8.17 -11.42 27.65
CA LEU A 573 9.08 -10.41 28.22
C LEU A 573 8.32 -9.10 28.50
N TRP A 574 7.49 -8.63 27.56
CA TRP A 574 6.60 -7.50 27.83
C TRP A 574 5.69 -7.77 29.02
N THR A 575 5.07 -8.94 29.10
CA THR A 575 4.16 -9.27 30.20
C THR A 575 4.88 -9.19 31.55
N LEU A 576 6.08 -9.76 31.65
CA LEU A 576 6.89 -9.70 32.88
C LEU A 576 7.35 -8.28 33.20
N LEU A 577 7.69 -7.47 32.20
CA LEU A 577 8.03 -6.07 32.40
C LEU A 577 6.81 -5.26 32.92
N TYR A 578 5.62 -5.45 32.36
CA TYR A 578 4.40 -4.82 32.87
C TYR A 578 4.09 -5.26 34.30
N MET A 579 4.32 -6.52 34.67
CA MET A 579 4.15 -6.96 36.06
C MET A 579 5.13 -6.27 37.02
N CYS A 580 6.36 -6.02 36.58
CA CYS A 580 7.33 -5.25 37.37
C CYS A 580 6.93 -3.77 37.51
N MET A 581 6.32 -3.19 36.47
CA MET A 581 5.88 -1.78 36.45
C MET A 581 4.56 -1.55 37.19
N TYR A 582 3.73 -2.59 37.32
CA TYR A 582 2.43 -2.55 37.99
C TYR A 582 2.34 -3.66 39.05
N PRO A 583 3.04 -3.52 40.21
CA PRO A 583 3.04 -4.52 41.27
C PRO A 583 1.63 -4.89 41.78
N ASP A 584 0.73 -3.92 41.88
CA ASP A 584 -0.66 -4.17 42.31
C ASP A 584 -1.39 -5.16 41.37
N VAL A 585 -1.16 -5.03 40.06
CA VAL A 585 -1.73 -5.96 39.07
C VAL A 585 -1.08 -7.34 39.20
N GLN A 586 0.23 -7.40 39.44
CA GLN A 586 0.94 -8.64 39.67
C GLN A 586 0.40 -9.38 40.91
N GLU A 587 0.17 -8.68 42.02
CA GLU A 587 -0.44 -9.23 43.23
C GLU A 587 -1.86 -9.74 42.98
N MET A 588 -2.67 -9.03 42.18
CA MET A 588 -4.01 -9.49 41.80
C MET A 588 -3.99 -10.76 40.95
N VAL A 589 -3.07 -10.85 39.97
CA VAL A 589 -2.88 -12.06 39.17
C VAL A 589 -2.45 -13.23 40.06
N GLN A 590 -1.49 -13.00 40.94
CA GLN A 590 -1.01 -14.00 41.90
C GLN A 590 -2.13 -14.50 42.83
N ALA A 591 -2.93 -13.59 43.38
CA ALA A 591 -4.06 -13.94 44.24
C ALA A 591 -5.14 -14.74 43.49
N GLU A 592 -5.43 -14.41 42.23
CA GLU A 592 -6.34 -15.19 41.40
C GLU A 592 -5.81 -16.61 41.19
N ILE A 593 -4.52 -16.75 40.87
CA ILE A 593 -3.88 -18.05 40.64
C ILE A 593 -3.89 -18.89 41.92
N ASP A 594 -3.51 -18.32 43.06
CA ASP A 594 -3.50 -19.03 44.35
C ASP A 594 -4.90 -19.52 44.75
N SER A 595 -5.94 -18.75 44.41
CA SER A 595 -7.32 -19.12 44.67
C SER A 595 -7.86 -20.19 43.71
N ALA A 596 -7.38 -20.23 42.47
CA ALA A 596 -7.91 -21.12 41.42
C ALA A 596 -7.11 -22.41 41.26
N VAL A 597 -5.83 -22.39 41.60
CA VAL A 597 -4.89 -23.51 41.42
C VAL A 597 -4.25 -23.80 42.77
N ARG A 598 -4.38 -25.05 43.23
CA ARG A 598 -3.77 -25.47 44.49
C ARG A 598 -2.24 -25.26 44.42
N PRO A 599 -1.58 -24.85 45.53
CA PRO A 599 -0.14 -24.55 45.51
C PRO A 599 0.77 -25.70 45.06
N ASP A 600 0.33 -26.95 45.24
CA ASP A 600 1.04 -28.17 44.85
C ASP A 600 0.87 -28.55 43.36
N LEU A 601 -0.05 -27.89 42.65
CA LEU A 601 -0.34 -28.17 41.24
C LEU A 601 0.21 -27.08 40.31
N ALA A 602 0.77 -27.50 39.19
CA ALA A 602 1.12 -26.58 38.11
C ALA A 602 -0.15 -26.05 37.42
N PRO A 603 -0.16 -24.77 36.99
CA PRO A 603 -1.20 -24.25 36.12
C PRO A 603 -1.33 -25.09 34.84
N SER A 604 -2.58 -25.24 34.41
CA SER A 604 -3.00 -26.11 33.31
C SER A 604 -3.96 -25.34 32.43
N LEU A 605 -4.11 -25.74 31.17
CA LEU A 605 -5.10 -25.15 30.28
C LEU A 605 -6.52 -25.38 30.78
N MET A 606 -6.74 -26.41 31.59
CA MET A 606 -8.04 -26.69 32.25
C MET A 606 -8.41 -25.60 33.26
N HIS A 607 -7.43 -24.91 33.86
CA HIS A 607 -7.67 -23.80 34.78
C HIS A 607 -8.02 -22.49 34.07
N LYS A 608 -7.92 -22.42 32.74
CA LYS A 608 -8.14 -21.19 31.97
C LYS A 608 -9.45 -20.48 32.31
N ALA A 609 -10.56 -21.22 32.41
CA ALA A 609 -11.87 -20.65 32.70
C ALA A 609 -11.98 -20.03 34.11
N SER A 610 -11.07 -20.43 35.01
CA SER A 610 -10.98 -19.94 36.38
C SER A 610 -9.95 -18.82 36.56
N LEU A 611 -9.26 -18.40 35.49
CA LEU A 611 -8.22 -17.36 35.50
C LEU A 611 -8.56 -16.15 34.60
N PRO A 612 -9.77 -15.55 34.70
CA PRO A 612 -10.19 -14.47 33.82
C PRO A 612 -9.36 -13.18 33.98
N PHE A 613 -8.92 -12.81 35.18
CA PHE A 613 -8.08 -11.62 35.38
C PHE A 613 -6.67 -11.82 34.79
N THR A 614 -6.12 -13.02 34.92
CA THR A 614 -4.85 -13.43 34.30
C THR A 614 -4.94 -13.38 32.77
N GLU A 615 -6.00 -13.94 32.16
CA GLU A 615 -6.21 -13.86 30.71
C GLU A 615 -6.43 -12.41 30.26
N ALA A 616 -7.19 -11.61 31.01
CA ALA A 616 -7.41 -10.19 30.75
C ALA A 616 -6.10 -9.38 30.79
N THR A 617 -5.19 -9.72 31.71
CA THR A 617 -3.87 -9.09 31.84
C THR A 617 -2.99 -9.39 30.63
N ILE A 618 -2.94 -10.64 30.18
CA ILE A 618 -2.23 -11.01 28.94
C ILE A 618 -2.80 -10.24 27.74
N MET A 619 -4.14 -10.18 27.62
CA MET A 619 -4.81 -9.44 26.54
C MET A 619 -4.48 -7.95 26.56
N GLU A 620 -4.44 -7.33 27.74
CA GLU A 620 -4.09 -5.91 27.87
C GLU A 620 -2.62 -5.64 27.52
N VAL A 621 -1.70 -6.53 27.90
CA VAL A 621 -0.30 -6.43 27.45
C VAL A 621 -0.21 -6.53 25.93
N GLN A 622 -0.92 -7.48 25.32
CA GLN A 622 -0.95 -7.64 23.86
C GLN A 622 -1.53 -6.40 23.16
N ARG A 623 -2.57 -5.76 23.73
CA ARG A 623 -3.13 -4.51 23.20
C ARG A 623 -2.14 -3.35 23.32
N MET A 624 -1.48 -3.23 24.47
CA MET A 624 -0.58 -2.13 24.75
C MET A 624 0.69 -2.17 23.90
N THR A 625 1.24 -3.38 23.69
CA THR A 625 2.52 -3.56 23.01
C THR A 625 2.36 -3.84 21.53
N ALA A 626 1.25 -4.48 21.11
CA ALA A 626 0.97 -4.87 19.74
C ALA A 626 2.22 -5.42 19.05
N VAL A 627 2.70 -6.60 19.49
CA VAL A 627 4.04 -7.15 19.16
C VAL A 627 4.39 -7.14 17.67
N VAL A 628 3.41 -7.16 16.76
CA VAL A 628 3.60 -6.89 15.32
C VAL A 628 2.77 -5.66 14.92
N PRO A 629 3.23 -4.44 15.22
CA PRO A 629 2.37 -3.25 15.24
C PRO A 629 1.85 -2.84 13.86
N LEU A 630 2.59 -3.12 12.78
CA LEU A 630 2.20 -2.84 11.39
C LEU A 630 1.72 -4.09 10.63
N ALA A 631 1.44 -5.18 11.35
CA ALA A 631 1.25 -6.51 10.77
C ALA A 631 2.36 -6.85 9.75
N ILE A 632 2.11 -7.84 8.90
CA ILE A 632 2.94 -8.09 7.72
C ILE A 632 2.29 -7.38 6.52
N PRO A 633 3.03 -6.64 5.68
CA PRO A 633 2.47 -5.92 4.54
C PRO A 633 1.56 -6.76 3.64
N HIS A 634 0.45 -6.17 3.21
CA HIS A 634 -0.51 -6.73 2.25
C HIS A 634 -0.40 -6.01 0.91
N MET A 635 -1.00 -6.58 -0.14
CA MET A 635 -1.09 -5.97 -1.46
C MET A 635 -2.48 -6.17 -2.05
N ALA A 636 -3.06 -5.10 -2.56
CA ALA A 636 -4.34 -5.13 -3.26
C ALA A 636 -4.22 -6.05 -4.49
N SER A 637 -4.97 -7.15 -4.51
CA SER A 637 -4.90 -8.11 -5.62
C SER A 637 -5.63 -7.65 -6.88
N GLN A 638 -6.59 -6.74 -6.69
CA GLN A 638 -7.45 -6.13 -7.67
C GLN A 638 -7.70 -4.69 -7.23
N THR A 639 -8.06 -3.83 -8.18
CA THR A 639 -8.51 -2.48 -7.84
C THR A 639 -9.80 -2.60 -7.05
N THR A 640 -9.83 -1.98 -5.87
CA THR A 640 -10.98 -2.02 -4.96
C THR A 640 -11.32 -0.62 -4.47
N VAL A 641 -12.49 -0.44 -3.88
CA VAL A 641 -12.90 0.81 -3.23
C VAL A 641 -13.01 0.55 -1.73
N PHE A 642 -12.40 1.41 -0.91
CA PHE A 642 -12.48 1.35 0.55
C PHE A 642 -12.70 2.76 1.10
N ARG A 643 -13.80 2.98 1.82
CA ARG A 643 -14.20 4.28 2.39
C ARG A 643 -14.05 5.44 1.38
N ASP A 644 -14.62 5.25 0.19
CA ASP A 644 -14.55 6.15 -0.98
C ASP A 644 -13.21 6.33 -1.69
N TYR A 645 -12.14 5.71 -1.19
CA TYR A 645 -10.85 5.69 -1.86
C TYR A 645 -10.75 4.51 -2.81
N THR A 646 -10.45 4.77 -4.08
CA THR A 646 -10.02 3.72 -5.01
C THR A 646 -8.59 3.31 -4.68
N ILE A 647 -8.40 2.06 -4.27
CA ILE A 647 -7.11 1.42 -4.04
C ILE A 647 -6.77 0.60 -5.29
N PRO A 648 -5.83 1.04 -6.14
CA PRO A 648 -5.44 0.30 -7.34
C PRO A 648 -4.89 -1.09 -7.01
N LYS A 649 -5.09 -2.04 -7.93
CA LYS A 649 -4.36 -3.32 -7.93
C LYS A 649 -2.85 -3.07 -7.80
N GLY A 650 -2.18 -3.88 -6.97
CA GLY A 650 -0.74 -3.79 -6.72
C GLY A 650 -0.36 -2.80 -5.61
N THR A 651 -1.31 -2.03 -5.08
CA THR A 651 -1.02 -1.11 -3.96
C THR A 651 -0.64 -1.88 -2.71
N VAL A 652 0.49 -1.49 -2.09
CA VAL A 652 0.92 -2.01 -0.79
C VAL A 652 0.01 -1.43 0.30
N ILE A 653 -0.47 -2.30 1.18
CA ILE A 653 -1.35 -1.97 2.30
C ILE A 653 -0.62 -2.36 3.58
N LEU A 654 -0.44 -1.42 4.50
CA LEU A 654 0.16 -1.64 5.82
C LEU A 654 -0.93 -1.56 6.89
N PRO A 655 -1.44 -2.68 7.42
CA PRO A 655 -2.41 -2.67 8.50
C PRO A 655 -1.75 -2.20 9.80
N ASN A 656 -2.13 -1.03 10.30
CA ASN A 656 -1.59 -0.51 11.56
C ASN A 656 -2.39 -1.06 12.75
N LEU A 657 -2.03 -2.23 13.26
CA LEU A 657 -2.66 -2.86 14.42
C LEU A 657 -2.49 -2.03 15.69
N TRP A 658 -1.34 -1.37 15.85
CA TRP A 658 -1.11 -0.46 16.97
C TRP A 658 -2.17 0.65 17.01
N SER A 659 -2.51 1.23 15.86
CA SER A 659 -3.57 2.26 15.79
C SER A 659 -4.94 1.72 16.17
N VAL A 660 -5.29 0.49 15.79
CA VAL A 660 -6.57 -0.15 16.15
C VAL A 660 -6.63 -0.39 17.66
N HIS A 661 -5.52 -0.76 18.27
CA HIS A 661 -5.41 -1.03 19.70
C HIS A 661 -5.31 0.23 20.55
N ARG A 662 -4.97 1.38 19.96
CA ARG A 662 -4.84 2.69 20.63
C ARG A 662 -5.91 3.71 20.22
N ASP A 663 -6.89 3.33 19.42
CA ASP A 663 -7.93 4.25 18.92
C ASP A 663 -8.82 4.77 20.08
N PRO A 664 -8.79 6.07 20.42
CA PRO A 664 -9.58 6.64 21.51
C PRO A 664 -11.09 6.72 21.21
N THR A 665 -11.51 6.38 19.99
CA THR A 665 -12.93 6.23 19.64
C THR A 665 -13.49 4.87 20.04
N VAL A 666 -12.63 3.86 20.22
CA VAL A 666 -13.01 2.48 20.53
C VAL A 666 -12.54 2.05 21.92
N TRP A 667 -11.36 2.52 22.34
CA TRP A 667 -10.75 2.19 23.63
C TRP A 667 -10.81 3.39 24.56
N ASP A 668 -11.43 3.22 25.72
CA ASP A 668 -11.39 4.22 26.78
C ASP A 668 -10.00 4.25 27.43
N LYS A 669 -9.45 5.46 27.58
CA LYS A 669 -8.09 5.73 28.07
C LYS A 669 -7.06 4.77 27.44
N PRO A 670 -6.83 4.83 26.11
CA PRO A 670 -6.10 3.80 25.36
C PRO A 670 -4.63 3.63 25.80
N ASP A 671 -4.04 4.65 26.42
CA ASP A 671 -2.65 4.64 26.88
C ASP A 671 -2.49 4.17 28.33
N VAL A 672 -3.60 3.95 29.04
CA VAL A 672 -3.59 3.42 30.41
C VAL A 672 -3.61 1.90 30.36
N PHE A 673 -2.69 1.26 31.10
CA PHE A 673 -2.71 -0.18 31.30
C PHE A 673 -3.81 -0.54 32.30
N ASP A 674 -4.87 -1.17 31.81
CA ASP A 674 -6.02 -1.57 32.62
C ASP A 674 -6.56 -2.94 32.17
N PRO A 675 -6.17 -4.05 32.84
CA PRO A 675 -6.71 -5.38 32.56
C PRO A 675 -8.24 -5.47 32.71
N CYS A 676 -8.86 -4.69 33.60
CA CYS A 676 -10.29 -4.77 33.86
C CYS A 676 -11.13 -4.43 32.62
N ARG A 677 -10.57 -3.77 31.59
CA ARG A 677 -11.27 -3.49 30.33
C ARG A 677 -11.71 -4.73 29.55
N PHE A 678 -11.06 -5.86 29.80
CA PHE A 678 -11.37 -7.16 29.21
C PHE A 678 -12.24 -8.02 30.12
N LEU A 679 -12.83 -7.45 31.17
CA LEU A 679 -13.77 -8.13 32.05
C LEU A 679 -15.15 -7.51 31.92
N ASN A 680 -16.18 -8.35 31.96
CA ASN A 680 -17.57 -7.91 32.09
C ASN A 680 -17.93 -7.69 33.57
N GLU A 681 -19.16 -7.26 33.83
CA GLU A 681 -19.65 -7.00 35.19
C GLU A 681 -19.63 -8.23 36.12
N ASN A 682 -19.57 -9.44 35.55
CA ASN A 682 -19.51 -10.72 36.24
C ASN A 682 -18.08 -11.25 36.40
N GLY A 683 -17.06 -10.45 36.05
CA GLY A 683 -15.66 -10.86 36.12
C GLY A 683 -15.25 -11.92 35.08
N GLN A 684 -16.02 -12.08 34.00
CA GLN A 684 -15.69 -13.01 32.90
C GLN A 684 -15.04 -12.24 31.75
N ILE A 685 -14.25 -12.95 30.93
CA ILE A 685 -13.60 -12.37 29.74
C ILE A 685 -14.61 -11.78 28.76
N LEU A 686 -14.47 -10.48 28.50
CA LEU A 686 -15.17 -9.72 27.49
C LEU A 686 -14.35 -9.72 26.19
N ARG A 687 -14.82 -10.44 25.17
CA ARG A 687 -14.22 -10.43 23.84
C ARG A 687 -14.64 -9.18 23.07
N ARG A 688 -13.68 -8.42 22.59
CA ARG A 688 -13.90 -7.21 21.78
C ARG A 688 -13.48 -7.47 20.34
N GLU A 689 -14.33 -7.14 19.36
CA GLU A 689 -14.02 -7.35 17.93
C GLU A 689 -12.80 -6.55 17.46
N CYS A 690 -12.56 -5.38 18.06
CA CYS A 690 -11.40 -4.53 17.78
C CYS A 690 -10.08 -5.08 18.36
N PHE A 691 -10.11 -6.14 19.18
CA PHE A 691 -8.92 -6.76 19.74
C PHE A 691 -8.36 -7.82 18.78
N ILE A 692 -7.47 -7.37 17.88
CA ILE A 692 -6.91 -8.20 16.80
C ILE A 692 -5.37 -8.39 16.85
N PRO A 693 -4.77 -8.84 17.96
CA PRO A 693 -3.31 -8.98 18.08
C PRO A 693 -2.69 -10.01 17.11
N PHE A 694 -3.50 -10.96 16.63
CA PHE A 694 -3.09 -11.99 15.67
C PHE A 694 -3.48 -11.67 14.21
N GLY A 695 -3.96 -10.45 13.96
CA GLY A 695 -4.57 -10.05 12.69
C GLY A 695 -5.90 -10.75 12.41
N ILE A 696 -6.46 -10.54 11.22
CA ILE A 696 -7.75 -11.10 10.80
C ILE A 696 -7.74 -11.53 9.33
N GLY A 697 -8.77 -12.28 8.92
CA GLY A 697 -9.00 -12.68 7.53
C GLY A 697 -8.12 -13.84 7.07
N ARG A 698 -7.93 -13.98 5.76
CA ARG A 698 -7.24 -15.15 5.16
C ARG A 698 -5.80 -15.34 5.64
N ARG A 699 -5.16 -14.28 6.13
CA ARG A 699 -3.77 -14.26 6.61
C ARG A 699 -3.68 -14.20 8.14
N VAL A 700 -4.76 -14.50 8.87
CA VAL A 700 -4.74 -14.62 10.34
C VAL A 700 -3.59 -15.51 10.81
N CYS A 701 -3.00 -15.22 11.97
CA CYS A 701 -1.88 -15.99 12.50
C CYS A 701 -2.20 -17.49 12.54
N MET A 702 -1.29 -18.31 12.00
CA MET A 702 -1.45 -19.76 12.00
C MET A 702 -1.17 -20.38 13.38
N GLY A 703 -0.32 -19.73 14.17
CA GLY A 703 0.10 -20.15 15.51
C GLY A 703 -0.73 -19.56 16.65
N GLU A 704 -1.87 -18.91 16.37
CA GLU A 704 -2.66 -18.20 17.40
C GLU A 704 -3.00 -19.09 18.61
N GLN A 705 -3.45 -20.32 18.37
CA GLN A 705 -3.84 -21.24 19.44
C GLN A 705 -2.64 -21.67 20.29
N LEU A 706 -1.50 -21.93 19.63
CA LEU A 706 -0.25 -22.30 20.29
C LEU A 706 0.26 -21.14 21.16
N ALA A 707 0.36 -19.94 20.60
CA ALA A 707 0.81 -18.75 21.32
C ALA A 707 -0.07 -18.47 22.55
N LYS A 708 -1.39 -18.58 22.44
CA LYS A 708 -2.30 -18.40 23.59
C LYS A 708 -2.06 -19.43 24.70
N MET A 709 -1.76 -20.69 24.35
CA MET A 709 -1.44 -21.74 25.33
C MET A 709 -0.10 -21.44 26.02
N GLU A 710 0.94 -21.13 25.25
CA GLU A 710 2.27 -20.80 25.78
C GLU A 710 2.22 -19.59 26.70
N LEU A 711 1.55 -18.51 26.27
CA LEU A 711 1.39 -17.29 27.06
C LEU A 711 0.69 -17.58 28.39
N LEU A 712 -0.43 -18.30 28.37
CA LEU A 712 -1.18 -18.60 29.59
C LEU A 712 -0.36 -19.48 30.54
N LEU A 713 0.19 -20.58 30.06
CA LEU A 713 0.91 -21.56 30.89
C LEU A 713 2.22 -20.98 31.44
N MET A 714 3.01 -20.31 30.61
CA MET A 714 4.27 -19.72 31.05
C MET A 714 4.02 -18.55 32.00
N PHE A 715 3.09 -17.64 31.68
CA PHE A 715 2.79 -16.51 32.54
C PHE A 715 2.22 -16.94 33.90
N SER A 716 1.15 -17.74 33.91
CA SER A 716 0.51 -18.18 35.16
C SER A 716 1.48 -18.99 36.03
N SER A 717 2.31 -19.85 35.42
CA SER A 717 3.29 -20.64 36.16
C SER A 717 4.40 -19.79 36.77
N LEU A 718 4.86 -18.74 36.07
CA LEU A 718 5.86 -17.81 36.60
C LEU A 718 5.27 -16.94 37.70
N MET A 719 4.04 -16.44 37.55
CA MET A 719 3.35 -15.67 38.59
C MET A 719 3.05 -16.52 39.83
N GLN A 720 2.70 -17.80 39.66
CA GLN A 720 2.52 -18.72 40.78
C GLN A 720 3.80 -18.86 41.60
N ALA A 721 4.94 -19.05 40.93
CA ALA A 721 6.21 -19.40 41.59
C ALA A 721 7.05 -18.21 42.05
N PHE A 722 6.88 -17.02 41.45
CA PHE A 722 7.77 -15.89 41.68
C PHE A 722 7.06 -14.54 41.69
N THR A 723 7.65 -13.61 42.43
CA THR A 723 7.41 -12.17 42.34
C THR A 723 8.59 -11.51 41.63
N PHE A 724 8.29 -10.74 40.59
CA PHE A 724 9.26 -10.02 39.77
C PHE A 724 9.25 -8.53 40.11
N ARG A 725 10.43 -7.95 40.32
CA ARG A 725 10.61 -6.51 40.57
C ARG A 725 11.76 -5.94 39.74
N LEU A 726 11.70 -4.66 39.44
CA LEU A 726 12.85 -3.95 38.92
C LEU A 726 13.91 -3.79 40.03
N PRO A 727 15.21 -3.79 39.68
CA PRO A 727 16.28 -3.46 40.63
C PRO A 727 16.09 -2.10 41.28
N GLU A 728 16.34 -2.04 42.58
CA GLU A 728 16.36 -0.77 43.32
C GLU A 728 17.54 0.11 42.86
N GLY A 729 17.30 1.43 42.75
CA GLY A 729 18.33 2.40 42.37
C GLY A 729 18.63 2.50 40.87
N ILE A 730 18.02 1.66 40.02
CA ILE A 730 18.14 1.73 38.56
C ILE A 730 16.82 2.31 37.99
N PRO A 731 16.87 3.32 37.10
CA PRO A 731 15.66 3.85 36.49
C PRO A 731 14.94 2.76 35.67
N PRO A 732 13.59 2.78 35.62
CA PRO A 732 12.84 1.80 34.85
C PRO A 732 13.21 1.86 33.37
N PRO A 733 13.22 0.70 32.67
CA PRO A 733 13.55 0.67 31.26
C PRO A 733 12.50 1.45 30.44
N PRO A 734 12.89 2.05 29.30
CA PRO A 734 11.94 2.75 28.46
C PRO A 734 10.85 1.83 27.90
N MET A 735 9.60 2.28 27.95
CA MET A 735 8.42 1.51 27.49
C MET A 735 8.12 1.65 25.98
N HIS A 736 8.95 2.36 25.22
CA HIS A 736 8.74 2.55 23.77
C HIS A 736 9.16 1.32 22.93
N GLY A 737 9.97 0.43 23.51
CA GLY A 737 10.43 -0.78 22.84
C GLY A 737 11.45 -0.54 21.73
N ARG A 738 12.10 -1.62 21.30
CA ARG A 738 12.99 -1.64 20.13
C ARG A 738 12.16 -2.08 18.94
N PHE A 739 12.00 -1.17 17.97
CA PHE A 739 11.18 -1.40 16.79
C PHE A 739 11.95 -2.18 15.72
N GLY A 740 11.49 -3.41 15.47
CA GLY A 740 11.87 -4.26 14.34
C GLY A 740 10.66 -4.59 13.46
N LEU A 741 10.69 -5.75 12.79
CA LEU A 741 9.45 -6.38 12.30
C LEU A 741 8.49 -6.68 13.47
N THR A 742 9.05 -6.98 14.64
CA THR A 742 8.38 -7.12 15.92
C THR A 742 8.79 -6.00 16.88
N LEU A 743 7.97 -5.72 17.90
CA LEU A 743 8.29 -4.77 18.95
C LEU A 743 8.80 -5.52 20.19
N ALA A 744 10.12 -5.52 20.39
CA ALA A 744 10.75 -6.09 21.57
C ALA A 744 10.86 -5.06 22.71
N PRO A 745 10.84 -5.46 23.99
CA PRO A 745 11.18 -4.54 25.07
C PRO A 745 12.66 -4.10 24.95
N CYS A 746 12.97 -2.91 25.49
CA CYS A 746 14.37 -2.52 25.72
C CYS A 746 15.00 -3.50 26.71
N PRO A 747 16.30 -3.87 26.57
CA PRO A 747 16.96 -4.79 27.49
C PRO A 747 16.78 -4.35 28.95
N TYR A 748 16.36 -5.28 29.80
CA TYR A 748 16.14 -5.04 31.22
C TYR A 748 16.53 -6.27 32.04
N THR A 749 16.83 -6.04 33.31
CA THR A 749 17.08 -7.10 34.28
C THR A 749 16.07 -6.99 35.42
N VAL A 750 15.82 -8.11 36.09
CA VAL A 750 14.82 -8.19 37.17
C VAL A 750 15.38 -8.87 38.41
N SER A 751 14.84 -8.49 39.56
CA SER A 751 14.95 -9.25 40.80
C SER A 751 13.79 -10.26 40.87
N VAL A 752 14.12 -11.51 41.20
CA VAL A 752 13.16 -12.63 41.22
C VAL A 752 13.11 -13.21 42.64
N THR A 753 11.93 -13.14 43.26
CA THR A 753 11.70 -13.65 44.62
C THR A 753 10.72 -14.82 44.58
N PRO A 754 11.10 -16.03 45.03
CA PRO A 754 10.17 -17.17 45.13
C PRO A 754 9.00 -16.86 46.05
N ARG A 755 7.84 -17.44 45.75
CA ARG A 755 6.61 -17.33 46.53
C ARG A 755 6.37 -18.57 47.36
#